data_AF-A0A7X1L7T3-F1
#
_entry.id   AF-A0A7X1L7T3-F1
#
_cell.length_a   1.000
_cell.length_b   1.000
_cell.length_c   1.000
_cell.angle_alpha   90.00
_cell.angle_beta   90.00
_cell.angle_gamma   90.00
#
_symmetry.space_group_name_H-M   'P 1'
#
loop_
_entity.id
_entity.type
_entity.pdbx_description
1 polymer ?
#
loop_
_entity_poly.entity_id
_entity_poly.type
_entity_poly.pdbx_seq_one_letter_code
_entity_poly.pdbx_strand_id
1 'polypeptide(L)'
;MINFRQIIHKFFPKQETVDTVDVDNLRLVFRERYAYFKQLISANNKALEIMAEIEGALQGNRPFGMAFVRACVTSASVSVFQMVDNLQRLAPEKYDALTPRFNAISQQINAMMGRERKALDERLVIVLDDIDKDMVDLVGSKMANLGEMKNRLGLRVPSGFVITAFAYDRFLAHNDLKAEIDRLMQSADLDDIENLYRLHARLDKLIVQSEMPPDLATAIRDAWDVMAAPHGPGLTAAMRSSALGEDEKGSSFAGLHRSELNVSGDYLLNAYKQIVASKYSLPAITYRLNKGFRDEDIAMCVGCLAMLDTVAGGVMYSRNPFDLNDRNIVINSAWGLPKAVVDGSVDGDLFVVDRHRPQRIVQREIRPKERRFTCYPEEGVCRLDIMDDALRHRASLEDAQALALAATAVQLEDHYGAPQDIEWATDQQGEICILQCRPLLQMPSRAPSSDSPLNLVQGDSVLLAGGITACPGIAVGPIHRVDSGLDMLAFPQGAILLTREAHPRWASLLTRAAGVITAHGSFTGHLANVAREFELPALFGVPDVLENLQPGTLITLDAGNRAIHAGRIEVLLASSPPKTSLMVGSPVYETLAQVGRLIVPLNLLDPDDAEFAPANCRTLHDITRFIHEKSVHEMFHFGRDHHFNERSSKQLYFHAPMQWWILNLDDGFKEEVRGKYIRLDNIASIPMLAFWDGFAAIPWDGPPALDGKGLMAVMFQSTANPALTPGVRSRYADRNYFMISKHYCNLNSRLGYHFSTLEALVSDRTPENYIGFQFKGGAADDRRRINRIQFIAELLEETNFRASVKEDNLIARIEGFEKAYMLDRIKILGYLTLHTRQLDMIMTNRSMVDFYRSKMQKDIRSLTDASSKESGAP
;
A
#
# COMPACT_ATOMS: atom_id res chain seq x y z
N MET A 1 12.34 -68.24 -76.74
CA MET A 1 12.87 -68.33 -75.36
C MET A 1 13.76 -67.13 -75.09
N ILE A 2 13.20 -66.06 -74.51
CA ILE A 2 13.92 -65.01 -73.77
C ILE A 2 13.04 -64.80 -72.53
N ASN A 3 13.53 -65.20 -71.36
CA ASN A 3 12.68 -65.47 -70.20
C ASN A 3 12.52 -64.22 -69.30
N PHE A 4 11.27 -63.77 -69.26
CA PHE A 4 10.52 -62.78 -68.48
C PHE A 4 10.85 -62.55 -66.98
N ARG A 5 11.92 -63.10 -66.40
CA ARG A 5 12.18 -63.07 -64.94
C ARG A 5 12.82 -61.79 -64.41
N GLN A 6 13.29 -60.87 -65.26
CA GLN A 6 13.93 -59.62 -64.81
C GLN A 6 12.98 -58.41 -64.65
N ILE A 7 11.69 -58.55 -64.93
CA ILE A 7 10.75 -57.41 -64.92
C ILE A 7 9.99 -57.24 -63.58
N ILE A 8 10.00 -58.23 -62.67
CA ILE A 8 9.16 -58.19 -61.46
C ILE A 8 9.87 -57.62 -60.21
N HIS A 9 11.18 -57.38 -60.26
CA HIS A 9 11.92 -56.79 -59.13
C HIS A 9 11.81 -55.25 -59.00
N LYS A 10 10.97 -54.59 -59.81
CA LYS A 10 10.88 -53.12 -59.88
C LYS A 10 9.62 -52.48 -59.25
N PHE A 11 8.73 -53.26 -58.61
CA PHE A 11 7.41 -52.76 -58.18
C PHE A 11 7.03 -52.93 -56.69
N PHE A 12 7.92 -53.40 -55.81
CA PHE A 12 7.64 -53.41 -54.36
C PHE A 12 8.90 -53.09 -53.53
N PRO A 13 9.05 -51.85 -53.02
CA PRO A 13 9.94 -51.59 -51.89
C PRO A 13 9.28 -52.10 -50.61
N LYS A 14 10.07 -52.84 -49.81
CA LYS A 14 9.76 -53.26 -48.44
C LYS A 14 9.21 -52.09 -47.62
N GLN A 15 8.16 -52.35 -46.85
CA GLN A 15 7.79 -51.50 -45.71
C GLN A 15 8.95 -51.49 -44.72
N GLU A 16 9.62 -50.34 -44.57
CA GLU A 16 10.49 -50.07 -43.43
C GLU A 16 9.62 -49.90 -42.18
N THR A 17 9.91 -50.73 -41.18
CA THR A 17 9.45 -50.57 -39.81
C THR A 17 10.11 -49.34 -39.22
N VAL A 18 9.34 -48.26 -39.01
CA VAL A 18 9.79 -47.08 -38.25
C VAL A 18 9.87 -47.47 -36.77
N ASP A 19 11.04 -47.25 -36.18
CA ASP A 19 11.44 -47.69 -34.85
C ASP A 19 10.57 -47.10 -33.71
N THR A 20 10.20 -47.95 -32.76
CA THR A 20 9.42 -47.62 -31.56
C THR A 20 10.21 -46.81 -30.51
N VAL A 21 11.55 -46.74 -30.65
CA VAL A 21 12.46 -46.10 -29.67
C VAL A 21 12.46 -44.57 -29.76
N ASP A 22 12.09 -44.00 -30.91
CA ASP A 22 12.07 -42.54 -31.13
C ASP A 22 10.86 -41.85 -30.49
N VAL A 23 9.71 -42.55 -30.45
CA VAL A 23 8.43 -42.01 -29.95
C VAL A 23 8.42 -41.86 -28.42
N ASP A 24 8.99 -42.80 -27.69
CA ASP A 24 9.02 -42.75 -26.22
C ASP A 24 9.99 -41.68 -25.69
N ASN A 25 11.11 -41.45 -26.38
CA ASN A 25 12.03 -40.36 -26.07
C ASN A 25 11.41 -38.98 -26.38
N LEU A 26 10.72 -38.84 -27.51
CA LEU A 26 9.96 -37.63 -27.86
C LEU A 26 8.83 -37.34 -26.85
N ARG A 27 8.16 -38.37 -26.33
CA ARG A 27 7.17 -38.25 -25.25
C ARG A 27 7.78 -37.78 -23.94
N LEU A 28 8.97 -38.29 -23.59
CA LEU A 28 9.71 -37.86 -22.40
C LEU A 28 10.08 -36.37 -22.50
N VAL A 29 10.67 -35.95 -23.62
CA VAL A 29 11.04 -34.55 -23.89
C VAL A 29 9.80 -33.64 -23.89
N PHE A 30 8.69 -34.09 -24.47
CA PHE A 30 7.43 -33.33 -24.45
C PHE A 30 6.87 -33.18 -23.03
N ARG A 31 6.91 -34.24 -22.22
CA ARG A 31 6.44 -34.22 -20.81
C ARG A 31 7.29 -33.28 -19.95
N GLU A 32 8.60 -33.27 -20.15
CA GLU A 32 9.50 -32.31 -19.48
C GLU A 32 9.19 -30.87 -19.89
N ARG A 33 9.03 -30.59 -21.19
CA ARG A 33 8.64 -29.27 -21.69
C ARG A 33 7.30 -28.81 -21.12
N TYR A 34 6.32 -29.70 -21.03
CA TYR A 34 5.02 -29.41 -20.41
C TYR A 34 5.14 -29.10 -18.92
N ALA A 35 6.04 -29.78 -18.19
CA ALA A 35 6.30 -29.47 -16.79
C ALA A 35 6.87 -28.05 -16.61
N TYR A 36 7.83 -27.63 -17.45
CA TYR A 36 8.36 -26.26 -17.45
C TYR A 36 7.28 -25.23 -17.81
N PHE A 37 6.44 -25.54 -18.81
CA PHE A 37 5.32 -24.68 -19.19
C PHE A 37 4.32 -24.48 -18.03
N LYS A 38 4.01 -25.53 -17.28
CA LYS A 38 3.12 -25.43 -16.10
C LYS A 38 3.73 -24.56 -15.00
N GLN A 39 5.03 -24.72 -14.71
CA GLN A 39 5.74 -23.89 -13.74
C GLN A 39 5.76 -22.41 -14.16
N LEU A 40 5.95 -22.16 -15.46
CA LEU A 40 5.90 -20.82 -16.05
C LEU A 40 4.53 -20.15 -15.86
N ILE A 41 3.42 -20.87 -16.12
CA ILE A 41 2.06 -20.31 -15.89
C ILE A 41 1.85 -19.98 -14.41
N SER A 42 2.27 -20.85 -13.50
CA SER A 42 2.16 -20.59 -12.06
C SER A 42 2.95 -19.34 -11.64
N ALA A 43 4.17 -19.18 -12.14
CA ALA A 43 4.99 -18.00 -11.89
C ALA A 43 4.39 -16.72 -12.51
N ASN A 44 3.80 -16.83 -13.71
CA ASN A 44 3.09 -15.74 -14.38
C ASN A 44 1.93 -15.21 -13.53
N ASN A 45 1.04 -16.11 -13.07
CA ASN A 45 -0.08 -15.71 -12.23
C ASN A 45 0.40 -15.04 -10.95
N LYS A 46 1.47 -15.57 -10.34
CA LYS A 46 2.03 -14.96 -9.14
C LYS A 46 2.58 -13.56 -9.36
N ALA A 47 3.26 -13.33 -10.49
CA ALA A 47 3.74 -12.00 -10.86
C ALA A 47 2.58 -11.00 -11.03
N LEU A 48 1.50 -11.40 -11.69
CA LEU A 48 0.32 -10.56 -11.90
C LEU A 48 -0.42 -10.22 -10.59
N GLU A 49 -0.54 -11.17 -9.67
CA GLU A 49 -1.09 -10.93 -8.32
C GLU A 49 -0.31 -9.82 -7.59
N ILE A 50 1.02 -9.89 -7.62
CA ILE A 50 1.90 -8.92 -6.94
C ILE A 50 1.81 -7.55 -7.61
N MET A 51 1.71 -7.49 -8.94
CA MET A 51 1.51 -6.24 -9.67
C MET A 51 0.20 -5.56 -9.26
N ALA A 52 -0.89 -6.31 -9.13
CA ALA A 52 -2.16 -5.79 -8.63
C ALA A 52 -2.06 -5.29 -7.18
N GLU A 53 -1.28 -5.96 -6.33
CA GLU A 53 -1.03 -5.52 -4.95
C GLU A 53 -0.26 -4.19 -4.90
N ILE A 54 0.76 -4.03 -5.76
CA ILE A 54 1.50 -2.76 -5.92
C ILE A 54 0.55 -1.64 -6.38
N GLU A 55 -0.29 -1.88 -7.39
CA GLU A 55 -1.27 -0.90 -7.86
C GLU A 55 -2.25 -0.49 -6.76
N GLY A 56 -2.79 -1.46 -6.03
CA GLY A 56 -3.71 -1.20 -4.92
C GLY A 56 -3.08 -0.36 -3.81
N ALA A 57 -1.80 -0.60 -3.48
CA ALA A 57 -1.05 0.22 -2.53
C ALA A 57 -0.82 1.64 -3.05
N LEU A 58 -0.51 1.81 -4.35
CA LEU A 58 -0.31 3.13 -4.97
C LEU A 58 -1.57 3.99 -5.04
N GLN A 59 -2.76 3.40 -4.93
CA GLN A 59 -4.03 4.14 -4.78
C GLN A 59 -4.15 4.85 -3.42
N GLY A 60 -3.29 4.53 -2.44
CA GLY A 60 -3.24 5.21 -1.14
C GLY A 60 -4.29 4.75 -0.12
N ASN A 61 -4.98 3.63 -0.39
CA ASN A 61 -6.09 3.14 0.45
C ASN A 61 -5.67 2.58 1.81
N ARG A 62 -4.38 2.24 2.00
CA ARG A 62 -3.83 1.78 3.27
C ARG A 62 -2.36 2.23 3.45
N PRO A 63 -1.90 2.44 4.69
CA PRO A 63 -0.48 2.66 4.95
C PRO A 63 0.33 1.37 4.71
N PHE A 64 1.60 1.50 4.36
CA PHE A 64 2.54 0.39 4.17
C PHE A 64 3.98 0.86 4.45
N GLY A 65 4.86 -0.07 4.81
CA GLY A 65 6.27 0.21 5.09
C GLY A 65 7.23 -0.35 4.04
N MET A 66 8.54 -0.07 4.19
CA MET A 66 9.57 -0.61 3.30
C MET A 66 9.63 -2.15 3.28
N ALA A 67 9.23 -2.82 4.36
CA ALA A 67 9.10 -4.28 4.40
C ALA A 67 8.15 -4.81 3.31
N PHE A 68 6.97 -4.19 3.18
CA PHE A 68 6.01 -4.49 2.13
C PHE A 68 6.60 -4.24 0.74
N VAL A 69 7.21 -3.07 0.53
CA VAL A 69 7.84 -2.71 -0.76
C VAL A 69 8.91 -3.75 -1.14
N ARG A 70 9.79 -4.13 -0.18
CA ARG A 70 10.82 -5.15 -0.36
C ARG A 70 10.21 -6.51 -0.71
N ALA A 71 9.13 -6.91 -0.04
CA ALA A 71 8.44 -8.16 -0.30
C ALA A 71 7.86 -8.20 -1.73
N CYS A 72 7.09 -7.18 -2.13
CA CYS A 72 6.52 -7.11 -3.49
C CYS A 72 7.61 -7.12 -4.56
N VAL A 73 8.67 -6.31 -4.41
CA VAL A 73 9.80 -6.27 -5.35
C VAL A 73 10.48 -7.63 -5.47
N THR A 74 10.79 -8.25 -4.33
CA THR A 74 11.48 -9.54 -4.31
C THR A 74 10.62 -10.62 -4.94
N SER A 75 9.34 -10.71 -4.55
CA SER A 75 8.44 -11.72 -5.08
C SER A 75 8.19 -11.53 -6.59
N ALA A 76 7.99 -10.30 -7.06
CA ALA A 76 7.82 -10.02 -8.49
C ALA A 76 9.07 -10.43 -9.29
N SER A 77 10.26 -10.07 -8.79
CA SER A 77 11.54 -10.38 -9.43
C SER A 77 11.78 -11.90 -9.47
N VAL A 78 11.48 -12.62 -8.39
CA VAL A 78 11.61 -14.09 -8.32
C VAL A 78 10.65 -14.77 -9.29
N SER A 79 9.38 -14.36 -9.33
CA SER A 79 8.41 -14.93 -10.26
C SER A 79 8.81 -14.68 -11.72
N VAL A 80 9.24 -13.47 -12.07
CA VAL A 80 9.69 -13.17 -13.43
C VAL A 80 10.98 -13.92 -13.78
N PHE A 81 11.91 -14.06 -12.84
CA PHE A 81 13.12 -14.88 -13.04
C PHE A 81 12.76 -16.35 -13.30
N GLN A 82 11.84 -16.93 -12.53
CA GLN A 82 11.34 -18.29 -12.76
C GLN A 82 10.71 -18.44 -14.15
N MET A 83 10.00 -17.41 -14.65
CA MET A 83 9.49 -17.41 -16.02
C MET A 83 10.62 -17.42 -17.06
N VAL A 84 11.66 -16.60 -16.86
CA VAL A 84 12.84 -16.55 -17.75
C VAL A 84 13.53 -17.91 -17.82
N ASP A 85 13.83 -18.50 -16.66
CA ASP A 85 14.49 -19.82 -16.57
C ASP A 85 13.65 -20.92 -17.23
N ASN A 86 12.34 -20.97 -16.95
CA ASN A 86 11.45 -21.96 -17.56
C ASN A 86 11.33 -21.79 -19.08
N LEU A 87 11.30 -20.56 -19.61
CA LEU A 87 11.28 -20.34 -21.05
C LEU A 87 12.59 -20.77 -21.71
N GLN A 88 13.74 -20.52 -21.08
CA GLN A 88 15.04 -20.95 -21.58
C GLN A 88 15.16 -22.48 -21.60
N ARG A 89 14.60 -23.18 -20.62
CA ARG A 89 14.51 -24.65 -20.63
C ARG A 89 13.53 -25.17 -21.67
N LEU A 90 12.43 -24.44 -21.90
CA LEU A 90 11.45 -24.77 -22.92
C LEU A 90 12.04 -24.62 -24.35
N ALA A 91 12.86 -23.59 -24.56
CA ALA A 91 13.46 -23.25 -25.83
C ALA A 91 14.91 -22.75 -25.66
N PRO A 92 15.87 -23.68 -25.50
CA PRO A 92 17.27 -23.34 -25.31
C PRO A 92 17.82 -22.44 -26.41
N GLU A 93 18.69 -21.48 -26.04
CA GLU A 93 19.44 -20.57 -26.92
C GLU A 93 18.60 -19.58 -27.78
N LYS A 94 17.27 -19.67 -27.76
CA LYS A 94 16.41 -18.79 -28.58
C LYS A 94 16.16 -17.41 -27.98
N TYR A 95 16.18 -17.29 -26.64
CA TYR A 95 15.72 -16.11 -25.92
C TYR A 95 16.76 -15.57 -24.92
N ASP A 96 18.05 -15.79 -25.18
CA ASP A 96 19.14 -15.45 -24.25
C ASP A 96 19.22 -13.96 -23.90
N ALA A 97 18.70 -13.08 -24.77
CA ALA A 97 18.60 -11.65 -24.52
C ALA A 97 17.69 -11.28 -23.33
N LEU A 98 16.81 -12.18 -22.87
CA LEU A 98 15.93 -11.93 -21.73
C LEU A 98 16.69 -11.84 -20.40
N THR A 99 17.71 -12.67 -20.17
CA THR A 99 18.45 -12.67 -18.90
C THR A 99 19.20 -11.35 -18.67
N PRO A 100 20.00 -10.82 -19.63
CA PRO A 100 20.61 -9.50 -19.50
C PRO A 100 19.56 -8.40 -19.30
N ARG A 101 18.41 -8.50 -19.97
CA ARG A 101 17.35 -7.49 -19.85
C ARG A 101 16.70 -7.50 -18.46
N PHE A 102 16.33 -8.68 -17.96
CA PHE A 102 15.84 -8.88 -16.60
C PHE A 102 16.85 -8.33 -15.59
N ASN A 103 18.13 -8.67 -15.72
CA ASN A 103 19.19 -8.20 -14.82
C ASN A 103 19.31 -6.67 -14.83
N ALA A 104 19.20 -6.01 -15.99
CA ALA A 104 19.26 -4.56 -16.09
C ALA A 104 18.10 -3.86 -15.37
N ILE A 105 16.88 -4.39 -15.48
CA ILE A 105 15.70 -3.87 -14.76
C ILE A 105 15.86 -4.11 -13.25
N SER A 106 16.22 -5.34 -12.85
CA SER A 106 16.46 -5.71 -11.46
C SER A 106 17.55 -4.85 -10.80
N GLN A 107 18.62 -4.52 -11.53
CA GLN A 107 19.67 -3.63 -11.02
C GLN A 107 19.16 -2.21 -10.77
N GLN A 108 18.32 -1.66 -11.65
CA GLN A 108 17.70 -0.35 -11.45
C GLN A 108 16.77 -0.34 -10.23
N ILE A 109 15.95 -1.38 -10.08
CA ILE A 109 15.08 -1.55 -8.91
C ILE A 109 15.92 -1.60 -7.63
N ASN A 110 16.96 -2.42 -7.59
CA ASN A 110 17.84 -2.55 -6.42
C ASN A 110 18.53 -1.22 -6.05
N ALA A 111 18.95 -0.43 -7.05
CA ALA A 111 19.56 0.88 -6.81
C ALA A 111 18.59 1.88 -6.15
N MET A 112 17.28 1.79 -6.43
CA MET A 112 16.26 2.64 -5.82
C MET A 112 15.93 2.22 -4.37
N MET A 113 16.10 0.93 -4.06
CA MET A 113 15.82 0.36 -2.73
C MET A 113 16.93 0.59 -1.71
N GLY A 114 18.19 0.75 -2.14
CA GLY A 114 19.39 0.73 -1.29
C GLY A 114 19.99 2.09 -0.90
N ARG A 115 19.19 3.15 -0.72
CA ARG A 115 19.73 4.43 -0.22
C ARG A 115 20.00 4.36 1.29
N GLU A 116 21.24 4.05 1.66
CA GLU A 116 21.71 4.21 3.04
C GLU A 116 22.14 5.66 3.30
N ARG A 117 21.84 6.16 4.50
CA ARG A 117 22.34 7.45 4.97
C ARG A 117 23.86 7.35 5.17
N LYS A 118 24.63 8.14 4.40
CA LYS A 118 26.07 8.31 4.66
C LYS A 118 26.27 9.38 5.73
N ALA A 119 26.97 9.03 6.80
CA ALA A 119 27.39 10.01 7.79
C ALA A 119 28.46 10.94 7.20
N LEU A 120 28.22 12.26 7.27
CA LEU A 120 29.18 13.28 6.87
C LEU A 120 30.18 13.62 7.99
N ASP A 121 29.84 13.26 9.24
CA ASP A 121 30.60 13.50 10.45
C ASP A 121 30.52 12.24 11.34
N GLU A 122 31.68 11.79 11.84
CA GLU A 122 31.85 10.55 12.61
C GLU A 122 32.01 10.80 14.12
N ARG A 123 31.83 12.04 14.60
CA ARG A 123 31.86 12.34 16.04
C ARG A 123 30.71 11.64 16.76
N LEU A 124 31.02 10.92 17.83
CA LEU A 124 30.02 10.19 18.65
C LEU A 124 29.23 11.14 19.57
N VAL A 125 29.90 12.19 20.04
CA VAL A 125 29.33 13.21 20.94
C VAL A 125 29.76 14.59 20.48
N ILE A 126 28.84 15.56 20.54
CA ILE A 126 29.11 16.97 20.25
C ILE A 126 28.58 17.81 21.42
N VAL A 127 29.41 18.70 21.96
CA VAL A 127 29.00 19.61 23.04
C VAL A 127 28.07 20.69 22.49
N LEU A 128 27.13 21.17 23.31
CA LEU A 128 26.10 22.11 22.86
C LEU A 128 26.69 23.45 22.36
N ASP A 129 27.88 23.81 22.81
CA ASP A 129 28.60 25.05 22.45
C ASP A 129 29.09 25.03 20.99
N ASP A 130 29.23 23.85 20.40
CA ASP A 130 29.69 23.65 19.03
C ASP A 130 28.53 23.42 18.05
N ILE A 131 27.28 23.49 18.52
CA ILE A 131 26.07 23.18 17.73
C ILE A 131 25.42 24.45 17.20
N ASP A 132 25.02 24.41 15.93
CA ASP A 132 24.13 25.40 15.32
C ASP A 132 22.96 24.73 14.57
N LYS A 133 22.05 25.56 14.04
CA LYS A 133 20.86 25.09 13.34
C LYS A 133 21.14 24.30 12.04
N ASP A 134 22.34 24.35 11.48
CA ASP A 134 22.66 23.67 10.22
C ASP A 134 23.14 22.21 10.47
N MET A 135 23.36 21.84 11.75
CA MET A 135 23.77 20.49 12.16
C MET A 135 22.59 19.54 12.44
N VAL A 136 21.38 19.84 11.95
CA VAL A 136 20.16 19.03 12.18
C VAL A 136 20.38 17.56 11.84
N ASP A 137 21.07 17.25 10.75
CA ASP A 137 21.35 15.86 10.33
C ASP A 137 22.29 15.09 11.28
N LEU A 138 22.98 15.80 12.18
CA LEU A 138 23.95 15.23 13.12
C LEU A 138 23.38 15.07 14.53
N VAL A 139 22.56 16.02 14.97
CA VAL A 139 22.10 16.14 16.37
C VAL A 139 20.57 16.16 16.53
N GLY A 140 19.83 16.15 15.42
CA GLY A 140 18.39 16.31 15.37
C GLY A 140 17.94 17.74 15.65
N SER A 141 16.71 18.07 15.23
CA SER A 141 16.20 19.44 15.20
C SER A 141 16.12 20.10 16.59
N LYS A 142 15.74 19.35 17.62
CA LYS A 142 15.59 19.90 18.98
C LYS A 142 16.90 20.41 19.54
N MET A 143 17.96 19.61 19.41
CA MET A 143 19.27 20.00 19.93
C MET A 143 19.95 21.02 19.04
N ALA A 144 19.75 20.97 17.72
CA ALA A 144 20.22 22.00 16.79
C ALA A 144 19.63 23.38 17.15
N ASN A 145 18.32 23.45 17.41
CA ASN A 145 17.65 24.69 17.83
C ASN A 145 18.14 25.18 19.20
N LEU A 146 18.40 24.29 20.16
CA LEU A 146 18.97 24.67 21.46
C LEU A 146 20.39 25.26 21.31
N GLY A 147 21.24 24.65 20.50
CA GLY A 147 22.57 25.17 20.18
C GLY A 147 22.48 26.54 19.51
N GLU A 148 21.61 26.71 18.52
CA GLU A 148 21.39 27.99 17.82
C GLU A 148 20.96 29.11 18.80
N MET A 149 19.97 28.84 19.66
CA MET A 149 19.49 29.81 20.65
C MET A 149 20.60 30.22 21.64
N LYS A 150 21.43 29.28 22.05
CA LYS A 150 22.57 29.55 22.93
C LYS A 150 23.64 30.39 22.22
N ASN A 151 24.13 29.88 21.10
CA ASN A 151 25.38 30.30 20.49
C ASN A 151 25.22 31.52 19.58
N ARG A 152 24.02 31.74 19.01
CA ARG A 152 23.72 32.88 18.13
C ARG A 152 22.89 33.96 18.80
N LEU A 153 21.91 33.59 19.62
CA LEU A 153 21.01 34.54 20.28
C LEU A 153 21.44 34.91 21.71
N GLY A 154 22.42 34.20 22.28
CA GLY A 154 22.88 34.43 23.66
C GLY A 154 21.82 34.13 24.71
N LEU A 155 20.81 33.31 24.37
CA LEU A 155 19.76 32.92 25.30
C LEU A 155 20.31 31.89 26.29
N ARG A 156 19.83 31.97 27.54
CA ARG A 156 20.18 30.99 28.55
C ARG A 156 19.46 29.67 28.24
N VAL A 157 20.26 28.63 28.01
CA VAL A 157 19.81 27.24 27.90
C VAL A 157 20.65 26.38 28.85
N PRO A 158 20.19 25.18 29.27
CA PRO A 158 21.00 24.30 30.08
C PRO A 158 22.28 23.88 29.35
N SER A 159 23.41 23.76 30.08
CA SER A 159 24.62 23.16 29.53
C SER A 159 24.37 21.69 29.17
N GLY A 160 25.01 21.21 28.11
CA GLY A 160 24.78 19.85 27.66
C GLY A 160 25.66 19.41 26.51
N PHE A 161 25.43 18.18 26.07
CA PHE A 161 26.01 17.58 24.89
C PHE A 161 24.99 16.67 24.20
N VAL A 162 25.27 16.29 22.96
CA VAL A 162 24.40 15.43 22.16
C VAL A 162 25.13 14.18 21.74
N ILE A 163 24.50 13.03 21.95
CA ILE A 163 24.89 11.75 21.38
C ILE A 163 24.32 11.70 19.96
N THR A 164 25.20 11.61 18.97
CA THR A 164 24.89 11.95 17.59
C THR A 164 24.14 10.86 16.82
N ALA A 165 23.65 11.22 15.64
CA ALA A 165 23.08 10.29 14.67
C ALA A 165 24.09 9.18 14.27
N PHE A 166 25.39 9.51 14.20
CA PHE A 166 26.45 8.53 13.95
C PHE A 166 26.66 7.56 15.12
N ALA A 167 26.60 8.05 16.37
CA ALA A 167 26.64 7.17 17.55
C ALA A 167 25.48 6.18 17.59
N TYR A 168 24.29 6.58 17.13
CA TYR A 168 23.15 5.68 16.96
C TYR A 168 23.46 4.57 15.94
N ASP A 169 23.96 4.93 14.75
CA ASP A 169 24.33 3.94 13.72
C ASP A 169 25.42 2.99 14.21
N ARG A 170 26.42 3.52 14.92
CA ARG A 170 27.52 2.76 15.54
C ARG A 170 27.00 1.76 16.58
N PHE A 171 26.04 2.16 17.41
CA PHE A 171 25.39 1.30 18.39
C PHE A 171 24.61 0.16 17.74
N LEU A 172 23.84 0.45 16.68
CA LEU A 172 23.11 -0.57 15.94
C LEU A 172 24.05 -1.55 15.24
N ALA A 173 25.10 -1.05 14.58
CA ALA A 173 26.06 -1.85 13.84
C ALA A 173 26.89 -2.78 14.75
N HIS A 174 27.27 -2.32 15.94
CA HIS A 174 28.04 -3.13 16.89
C HIS A 174 27.29 -4.39 17.36
N ASN A 175 25.96 -4.33 17.38
CA ASN A 175 25.08 -5.37 17.91
C ASN A 175 24.31 -6.12 16.78
N ASP A 176 24.63 -5.88 15.51
CA ASP A 176 23.89 -6.40 14.34
C ASP A 176 22.37 -6.14 14.40
N LEU A 177 21.96 -5.05 15.08
CA LEU A 177 20.55 -4.80 15.40
C LEU A 177 19.71 -4.49 14.17
N LYS A 178 20.27 -3.81 13.17
CA LYS A 178 19.52 -3.39 11.96
C LYS A 178 18.85 -4.60 11.28
N ALA A 179 19.61 -5.68 11.07
CA ALA A 179 19.10 -6.88 10.41
C ALA A 179 17.99 -7.57 11.21
N GLU A 180 18.14 -7.65 12.53
CA GLU A 180 17.16 -8.30 13.40
C GLU A 180 15.89 -7.45 13.56
N ILE A 181 16.02 -6.12 13.66
CA ILE A 181 14.89 -5.18 13.66
C ILE A 181 14.11 -5.31 12.35
N ASP A 182 14.80 -5.28 11.20
CA ASP A 182 14.19 -5.45 9.88
C ASP A 182 13.44 -6.78 9.75
N ARG A 183 14.03 -7.87 10.25
CA ARG A 183 13.40 -9.20 10.26
C ARG A 183 12.12 -9.21 11.10
N LEU A 184 12.16 -8.64 12.30
CA LEU A 184 11.01 -8.55 13.19
C LEU A 184 9.89 -7.69 12.58
N MET A 185 10.24 -6.54 12.01
CA MET A 185 9.28 -5.65 11.34
C MET A 185 8.65 -6.31 10.10
N GLN A 186 9.40 -7.09 9.33
CA GLN A 186 8.86 -7.83 8.17
C GLN A 186 7.91 -8.96 8.58
N SER A 187 8.16 -9.61 9.71
CA SER A 187 7.34 -10.72 10.20
C SER A 187 6.05 -10.30 10.88
N ALA A 188 5.95 -9.03 11.29
CA ALA A 188 4.80 -8.51 12.02
C ALA A 188 3.70 -8.08 11.04
N ASP A 189 2.46 -8.48 11.33
CA ASP A 189 1.30 -7.85 10.71
C ASP A 189 1.13 -6.44 11.29
N LEU A 190 1.28 -5.43 10.43
CA LEU A 190 1.25 -4.03 10.82
C LEU A 190 -0.18 -3.46 10.87
N ASP A 191 -1.18 -4.22 10.41
CA ASP A 191 -2.59 -3.82 10.46
C ASP A 191 -3.27 -4.25 11.78
N ASP A 192 -2.59 -5.05 12.62
CA ASP A 192 -3.08 -5.53 13.91
C ASP A 192 -2.33 -4.89 15.09
N ILE A 193 -3.06 -4.15 15.94
CA ILE A 193 -2.51 -3.52 17.16
C ILE A 193 -1.89 -4.56 18.10
N GLU A 194 -2.45 -5.76 18.24
CA GLU A 194 -1.89 -6.76 19.14
C GLU A 194 -0.50 -7.22 18.66
N ASN A 195 -0.35 -7.44 17.36
CA ASN A 195 0.93 -7.78 16.75
C ASN A 195 1.93 -6.61 16.84
N LEU A 196 1.48 -5.36 16.63
CA LEU A 196 2.32 -4.18 16.83
C LEU A 196 2.78 -4.03 18.28
N TYR A 197 1.92 -4.34 19.27
CA TYR A 197 2.29 -4.32 20.69
C TYR A 197 3.35 -5.40 21.00
N ARG A 198 3.17 -6.62 20.49
CA ARG A 198 4.16 -7.71 20.62
C ARG A 198 5.49 -7.35 19.93
N LEU A 199 5.44 -6.72 18.76
CA LEU A 199 6.61 -6.23 18.04
C LEU A 199 7.35 -5.19 18.88
N HIS A 200 6.64 -4.17 19.37
CA HIS A 200 7.18 -3.15 20.26
C HIS A 200 7.91 -3.78 21.46
N ALA A 201 7.25 -4.68 22.20
CA ALA A 201 7.84 -5.29 23.39
C ALA A 201 9.11 -6.12 23.09
N ARG A 202 9.16 -6.78 21.91
CA ARG A 202 10.35 -7.52 21.47
C ARG A 202 11.50 -6.58 21.11
N LEU A 203 11.22 -5.52 20.35
CA LEU A 203 12.22 -4.54 19.93
C LEU A 203 12.78 -3.76 21.12
N ASP A 204 11.91 -3.36 22.05
CA ASP A 204 12.30 -2.68 23.28
C ASP A 204 13.30 -3.53 24.09
N LYS A 205 12.93 -4.79 24.35
CA LYS A 205 13.79 -5.74 25.06
C LYS A 205 15.12 -5.96 24.33
N LEU A 206 15.09 -6.15 23.02
CA LEU A 206 16.28 -6.37 22.18
C LEU A 206 17.28 -5.21 22.32
N ILE A 207 16.81 -3.98 22.16
CA ILE A 207 17.63 -2.77 22.20
C ILE A 207 18.17 -2.51 23.61
N VAL A 208 17.33 -2.61 24.64
CA VAL A 208 17.73 -2.33 26.03
C VAL A 208 18.79 -3.33 26.52
N GLN A 209 18.69 -4.60 26.10
CA GLN A 209 19.64 -5.65 26.49
C GLN A 209 20.94 -5.65 25.68
N SER A 210 21.04 -4.84 24.63
CA SER A 210 22.23 -4.76 23.78
C SER A 210 23.44 -4.15 24.50
N GLU A 211 24.63 -4.55 24.05
CA GLU A 211 25.91 -4.09 24.58
C GLU A 211 26.22 -2.67 24.09
N MET A 212 26.74 -1.83 24.99
CA MET A 212 27.20 -0.50 24.60
C MET A 212 28.60 -0.59 23.98
N PRO A 213 28.83 -0.07 22.76
CA PRO A 213 30.15 0.03 22.18
C PRO A 213 31.12 0.73 23.16
N PRO A 214 32.30 0.18 23.45
CA PRO A 214 33.21 0.76 24.44
C PRO A 214 33.66 2.19 24.13
N ASP A 215 33.89 2.50 22.86
CA ASP A 215 34.20 3.83 22.34
C ASP A 215 33.08 4.84 22.62
N LEU A 216 31.82 4.45 22.36
CA LEU A 216 30.65 5.27 22.65
C LEU A 216 30.42 5.46 24.16
N ALA A 217 30.58 4.39 24.95
CA ALA A 217 30.43 4.47 26.40
C ALA A 217 31.43 5.44 27.03
N THR A 218 32.70 5.40 26.58
CA THR A 218 33.74 6.33 27.02
C THR A 218 33.42 7.76 26.59
N ALA A 219 33.06 7.99 25.32
CA ALA A 219 32.73 9.34 24.84
C ALA A 219 31.58 10.00 25.61
N ILE A 220 30.55 9.24 25.99
CA ILE A 220 29.42 9.74 26.80
C ILE A 220 29.88 10.11 28.22
N ARG A 221 30.73 9.28 28.84
CA ARG A 221 31.23 9.54 30.21
C ARG A 221 32.17 10.74 30.24
N ASP A 222 33.09 10.84 29.28
CA ASP A 222 34.01 11.97 29.19
C ASP A 222 33.25 13.30 29.02
N ALA A 223 32.23 13.33 28.17
CA ALA A 223 31.38 14.50 27.99
C ALA A 223 30.56 14.83 29.26
N TRP A 224 30.08 13.81 29.98
CA TRP A 224 29.43 13.99 31.27
C TRP A 224 30.36 14.60 32.31
N ASP A 225 31.58 14.08 32.46
CA ASP A 225 32.53 14.54 33.46
C ASP A 225 32.90 16.02 33.24
N VAL A 226 33.08 16.42 31.98
CA VAL A 226 33.29 17.84 31.60
C VAL A 226 32.08 18.70 31.96
N MET A 227 30.86 18.23 31.68
CA MET A 227 29.62 18.97 32.00
C MET A 227 29.36 19.05 33.51
N ALA A 228 29.70 18.01 34.27
CA ALA A 228 29.45 17.90 35.71
C ALA A 228 30.45 18.70 36.55
N ALA A 229 31.68 18.86 36.08
CA ALA A 229 32.75 19.59 36.78
C ALA A 229 32.34 20.97 37.36
N PRO A 230 31.66 21.88 36.61
CA PRO A 230 31.24 23.18 37.14
C PRO A 230 30.04 23.14 38.10
N HIS A 231 29.25 22.05 38.12
CA HIS A 231 28.01 21.94 38.90
C HIS A 231 28.21 21.27 40.26
N GLY A 232 29.31 20.53 40.45
CA GLY A 232 29.60 19.81 41.69
C GLY A 232 28.88 18.45 41.81
N PRO A 233 29.04 17.77 42.96
CA PRO A 233 28.45 16.44 43.17
C PRO A 233 26.92 16.52 43.27
N GLY A 234 26.24 15.57 42.62
CA GLY A 234 24.77 15.47 42.65
C GLY A 234 24.04 16.04 41.43
N LEU A 235 24.77 16.49 40.39
CA LEU A 235 24.17 16.86 39.12
C LEU A 235 23.38 15.67 38.53
N THR A 236 22.17 15.94 38.07
CA THR A 236 21.38 15.03 37.23
C THR A 236 21.12 15.66 35.87
N ALA A 237 20.73 14.85 34.89
CA ALA A 237 20.44 15.28 33.52
C ALA A 237 19.01 14.97 33.07
N ALA A 238 18.51 15.82 32.17
CA ALA A 238 17.43 15.52 31.26
C ALA A 238 18.03 14.90 29.99
N MET A 239 17.75 13.62 29.77
CA MET A 239 18.10 12.90 28.54
C MET A 239 16.89 12.96 27.60
N ARG A 240 16.98 13.75 26.53
CA ARG A 240 15.87 14.04 25.59
C ARG A 240 16.14 13.42 24.22
N SER A 241 15.11 12.84 23.62
CA SER A 241 15.13 12.42 22.22
C SER A 241 15.18 13.65 21.29
N SER A 242 15.96 13.52 20.22
CA SER A 242 16.12 14.49 19.14
C SER A 242 16.28 13.72 17.83
N ALA A 243 15.21 13.05 17.39
CA ALA A 243 15.29 12.20 16.21
C ALA A 243 15.48 13.05 14.93
N LEU A 244 16.11 12.47 13.90
CA LEU A 244 16.11 13.13 12.59
C LEU A 244 14.70 13.18 12.02
N GLY A 245 14.34 14.29 11.36
CA GLY A 245 12.99 14.54 10.86
C GLY A 245 11.98 14.98 11.93
N GLU A 246 12.38 15.06 13.20
CA GLU A 246 11.54 15.60 14.27
C GLU A 246 11.40 17.11 14.17
N ASP A 247 10.23 17.65 14.53
CA ASP A 247 9.90 19.08 14.48
C ASP A 247 10.11 19.75 13.09
N GLU A 248 10.07 18.96 12.00
CA GLU A 248 10.04 19.45 10.62
C GLU A 248 8.63 19.89 10.19
N LYS A 249 8.52 20.68 9.11
CA LYS A 249 7.24 21.16 8.59
C LYS A 249 6.29 19.99 8.29
N GLY A 250 5.22 19.88 9.07
CA GLY A 250 4.18 18.86 8.92
C GLY A 250 4.41 17.56 9.71
N SER A 251 5.51 17.45 10.46
CA SER A 251 5.86 16.28 11.28
C SER A 251 6.54 16.68 12.60
N SER A 252 5.79 16.81 13.70
CA SER A 252 6.36 17.22 14.99
C SER A 252 6.89 16.07 15.84
N PHE A 253 6.46 14.82 15.59
CA PHE A 253 6.72 13.66 16.46
C PHE A 253 6.40 13.92 17.95
N ALA A 254 5.53 14.90 18.24
CA ALA A 254 5.34 15.44 19.58
C ALA A 254 4.87 14.36 20.58
N GLY A 255 5.68 14.14 21.61
CA GLY A 255 5.39 13.19 22.69
C GLY A 255 5.41 11.72 22.29
N LEU A 256 5.91 11.37 21.10
CA LEU A 256 6.00 9.98 20.62
C LEU A 256 7.24 9.25 21.13
N HIS A 257 8.33 9.99 21.33
CA HIS A 257 9.61 9.48 21.83
C HIS A 257 9.76 9.75 23.33
N ARG A 258 10.61 8.95 23.98
CA ARG A 258 10.84 9.03 25.42
C ARG A 258 11.80 10.17 25.75
N SER A 259 11.57 10.80 26.90
CA SER A 259 12.54 11.67 27.58
C SER A 259 12.65 11.20 29.02
N GLU A 260 13.87 11.10 29.52
CA GLU A 260 14.18 10.71 30.90
C GLU A 260 14.67 11.94 31.66
N LEU A 261 14.03 12.24 32.79
CA LEU A 261 14.40 13.38 33.63
C LEU A 261 15.07 12.86 34.90
N ASN A 262 15.92 13.70 35.50
CA ASN A 262 16.63 13.38 36.76
C ASN A 262 17.52 12.13 36.66
N VAL A 263 18.25 11.98 35.56
CA VAL A 263 19.18 10.87 35.33
C VAL A 263 20.54 11.18 35.96
N SER A 264 21.05 10.32 36.84
CA SER A 264 22.42 10.46 37.36
C SER A 264 23.45 9.91 36.37
N GLY A 265 24.73 10.28 36.56
CA GLY A 265 25.85 9.84 35.73
C GLY A 265 25.91 8.31 35.56
N ASP A 266 25.60 7.55 36.60
CA ASP A 266 25.63 6.08 36.60
C ASP A 266 24.58 5.45 35.66
N TYR A 267 23.46 6.15 35.42
CA TYR A 267 22.35 5.64 34.62
C TYR A 267 22.30 6.18 33.18
N LEU A 268 23.26 7.02 32.77
CA LEU A 268 23.27 7.64 31.43
C LEU A 268 23.19 6.63 30.29
N LEU A 269 23.99 5.56 30.34
CA LEU A 269 24.02 4.55 29.29
C LEU A 269 22.71 3.76 29.21
N ASN A 270 22.08 3.51 30.37
CA ASN A 270 20.78 2.86 30.40
C ASN A 270 19.69 3.80 29.84
N ALA A 271 19.68 5.07 30.26
CA ALA A 271 18.75 6.08 29.75
C ALA A 271 18.88 6.25 28.23
N TYR A 272 20.12 6.28 27.69
CA TYR A 272 20.37 6.30 26.25
C TYR A 272 19.69 5.12 25.55
N LYS A 273 19.90 3.88 26.02
CA LYS A 273 19.26 2.69 25.44
C LYS A 273 17.74 2.72 25.51
N GLN A 274 17.17 3.21 26.60
CA GLN A 274 15.71 3.38 26.75
C GLN A 274 15.13 4.40 25.76
N ILE A 275 15.85 5.50 25.50
CA ILE A 275 15.45 6.51 24.53
C ILE A 275 15.59 5.97 23.09
N VAL A 276 16.67 5.25 22.79
CA VAL A 276 16.86 4.57 21.51
C VAL A 276 15.74 3.55 21.26
N ALA A 277 15.38 2.76 22.26
CA ALA A 277 14.29 1.80 22.19
C ALA A 277 12.93 2.47 21.93
N SER A 278 12.73 3.70 22.44
CA SER A 278 11.48 4.45 22.27
C SER A 278 11.16 4.83 20.81
N LYS A 279 12.15 4.80 19.91
CA LYS A 279 11.94 4.88 18.45
C LYS A 279 10.95 3.81 17.98
N TYR A 280 10.96 2.64 18.61
CA TYR A 280 10.09 1.49 18.32
C TYR A 280 8.94 1.35 19.32
N SER A 281 8.55 2.45 19.97
CA SER A 281 7.29 2.49 20.73
C SER A 281 6.10 2.29 19.79
N LEU A 282 5.01 1.71 20.30
CA LEU A 282 3.77 1.54 19.53
C LEU A 282 3.27 2.83 18.85
N PRO A 283 3.19 4.00 19.54
CA PRO A 283 2.82 5.24 18.88
C PRO A 283 3.83 5.71 17.83
N ALA A 284 5.14 5.51 18.04
CA ALA A 284 6.17 5.91 17.07
C ALA A 284 6.19 5.02 15.80
N ILE A 285 6.00 3.70 15.94
CA ILE A 285 5.87 2.78 14.78
C ILE A 285 4.63 3.16 13.97
N THR A 286 3.48 3.31 14.64
CA THR A 286 2.21 3.64 13.99
C THR A 286 2.30 4.96 13.23
N TYR A 287 2.89 5.99 13.87
CA TYR A 287 3.08 7.30 13.25
C TYR A 287 3.90 7.21 11.96
N ARG A 288 5.06 6.56 12.02
CA ARG A 288 5.98 6.43 10.87
C ARG A 288 5.37 5.66 9.71
N LEU A 289 4.63 4.59 10.01
CA LEU A 289 3.91 3.82 8.99
C LEU A 289 2.82 4.65 8.30
N ASN A 290 2.10 5.50 9.02
CA ASN A 290 1.02 6.29 8.42
C ASN A 290 1.52 7.50 7.63
N LYS A 291 2.63 8.11 8.08
CA LYS A 291 3.32 9.20 7.37
C LYS A 291 4.28 8.71 6.29
N GLY A 292 4.50 7.39 6.18
CA GLY A 292 5.36 6.78 5.18
C GLY A 292 6.85 7.13 5.32
N PHE A 293 7.32 7.26 6.56
CA PHE A 293 8.75 7.41 6.85
C PHE A 293 9.48 6.08 6.78
N ARG A 294 10.70 6.07 6.25
CA ARG A 294 11.58 4.90 6.31
C ARG A 294 12.22 4.83 7.69
N ASP A 295 12.35 3.63 8.25
CA ASP A 295 13.02 3.44 9.54
C ASP A 295 14.48 3.93 9.50
N GLU A 296 15.12 3.73 8.34
CA GLU A 296 16.52 4.04 8.06
C GLU A 296 16.82 5.54 7.98
N ASP A 297 15.80 6.36 7.69
CA ASP A 297 15.95 7.83 7.60
C ASP A 297 15.90 8.49 8.99
N ILE A 298 15.41 7.77 10.01
CA ILE A 298 15.18 8.29 11.36
C ILE A 298 16.22 7.70 12.32
N ALA A 299 17.36 8.39 12.49
CA ALA A 299 18.24 8.08 13.62
C ALA A 299 17.78 8.80 14.88
N MET A 300 17.99 8.16 16.03
CA MET A 300 17.69 8.73 17.33
C MET A 300 18.93 9.40 17.90
N CYS A 301 19.02 10.73 17.81
CA CYS A 301 20.00 11.48 18.59
C CYS A 301 19.46 11.70 20.01
N VAL A 302 20.36 11.84 20.99
CA VAL A 302 19.97 12.02 22.40
C VAL A 302 20.72 13.19 23.00
N GLY A 303 19.99 14.23 23.39
CA GLY A 303 20.53 15.36 24.13
C GLY A 303 20.63 15.05 25.62
N CYS A 304 21.80 15.25 26.21
CA CYS A 304 22.06 15.22 27.65
C CYS A 304 22.19 16.66 28.14
N LEU A 305 21.19 17.15 28.86
CA LEU A 305 21.12 18.51 29.38
C LEU A 305 21.17 18.50 30.90
N ALA A 306 21.92 19.40 31.52
CA ALA A 306 21.90 19.59 32.97
C ALA A 306 20.48 19.88 33.48
N MET A 307 20.05 19.18 34.54
CA MET A 307 18.77 19.47 35.19
C MET A 307 18.84 20.81 35.92
N LEU A 308 17.78 21.60 35.77
CA LEU A 308 17.60 22.85 36.51
C LEU A 308 16.78 22.58 37.77
N ASP A 309 17.12 23.28 38.86
CA ASP A 309 16.26 23.38 40.03
C ASP A 309 15.16 24.43 39.76
N THR A 310 14.01 23.97 39.29
CA THR A 310 12.95 24.82 38.74
C THR A 310 11.94 25.29 39.79
N VAL A 311 11.68 26.60 39.84
CA VAL A 311 10.58 27.18 40.65
C VAL A 311 9.26 27.11 39.90
N ALA A 312 9.28 27.52 38.63
CA ALA A 312 8.13 27.54 37.74
C ALA A 312 8.57 27.16 36.32
N GLY A 313 7.63 26.64 35.55
CA GLY A 313 7.89 26.21 34.19
C GLY A 313 6.61 26.20 33.37
N GLY A 314 6.78 26.25 32.06
CA GLY A 314 5.63 26.33 31.18
C GLY A 314 5.98 26.38 29.71
N VAL A 315 4.97 26.80 28.94
CA VAL A 315 5.04 26.91 27.49
C VAL A 315 4.57 28.30 27.08
N MET A 316 5.27 28.92 26.14
CA MET A 316 4.85 30.19 25.54
C MET A 316 4.79 30.11 24.02
N TYR A 317 3.84 30.86 23.46
CA TYR A 317 3.61 31.00 22.03
C TYR A 317 3.89 32.42 21.60
N SER A 318 4.72 32.60 20.58
CA SER A 318 5.04 33.94 20.07
C SER A 318 3.85 34.63 19.38
N ARG A 319 2.80 33.86 19.06
CA ARG A 319 1.49 34.32 18.57
C ARG A 319 0.36 33.48 19.14
N ASN A 320 -0.88 33.95 19.03
CA ASN A 320 -2.03 33.18 19.46
C ASN A 320 -2.16 31.91 18.60
N PRO A 321 -2.15 30.70 19.19
CA PRO A 321 -2.29 29.46 18.44
C PRO A 321 -3.70 29.26 17.84
N PHE A 322 -4.71 29.93 18.39
CA PHE A 322 -6.13 29.76 18.06
C PHE A 322 -6.63 30.69 16.95
N ASP A 323 -5.94 31.79 16.70
CA ASP A 323 -6.35 32.80 15.73
C ASP A 323 -5.13 33.36 15.00
N LEU A 324 -5.00 33.05 13.72
CA LEU A 324 -3.96 33.60 12.84
C LEU A 324 -3.92 35.14 12.82
N ASN A 325 -5.05 35.81 13.09
CA ASN A 325 -5.13 37.27 13.13
C ASN A 325 -4.70 37.87 14.47
N ASP A 326 -4.68 37.07 15.53
CA ASP A 326 -4.22 37.50 16.85
C ASP A 326 -2.71 37.25 17.00
N ARG A 327 -1.97 38.35 17.04
CA ARG A 327 -0.50 38.33 17.14
C ARG A 327 0.01 38.46 18.57
N ASN A 328 -0.86 38.41 19.58
CA ASN A 328 -0.46 38.45 20.99
C ASN A 328 0.39 37.23 21.38
N ILE A 329 1.30 37.44 22.33
CA ILE A 329 2.07 36.35 22.94
C ILE A 329 1.20 35.70 24.02
N VAL A 330 1.16 34.38 24.03
CA VAL A 330 0.37 33.59 25.00
C VAL A 330 1.32 32.76 25.85
N ILE A 331 1.29 32.95 27.17
CA ILE A 331 2.18 32.28 28.12
C ILE A 331 1.33 31.45 29.09
N ASN A 332 1.61 30.16 29.19
CA ASN A 332 1.04 29.27 30.19
C ASN A 332 2.12 28.88 31.20
N SER A 333 1.82 28.92 32.50
CA SER A 333 2.78 28.61 33.54
C SER A 333 2.19 27.79 34.70
N ALA A 334 3.01 26.94 35.30
CA ALA A 334 2.70 26.23 36.54
C ALA A 334 3.91 26.18 37.48
N TRP A 335 3.69 25.74 38.72
CA TRP A 335 4.76 25.52 39.69
C TRP A 335 5.59 24.26 39.36
N GLY A 336 6.89 24.33 39.60
CA GLY A 336 7.83 23.23 39.37
C GLY A 336 8.19 23.03 37.90
N LEU A 337 8.37 21.77 37.50
CA LEU A 337 8.79 21.42 36.15
C LEU A 337 7.72 21.78 35.09
N PRO A 338 8.13 22.19 33.88
CA PRO A 338 7.22 22.46 32.75
C PRO A 338 6.33 21.28 32.35
N LYS A 339 6.72 20.06 32.74
CA LYS A 339 6.00 18.80 32.47
C LYS A 339 4.50 18.90 32.78
N ALA A 340 4.11 19.61 33.85
CA ALA A 340 2.71 19.81 34.22
C ALA A 340 1.87 20.42 33.09
N VAL A 341 2.42 21.47 32.45
CA VAL A 341 1.77 22.24 31.39
C VAL A 341 1.86 21.50 30.06
N VAL A 342 3.02 20.91 29.75
CA VAL A 342 3.26 20.19 28.48
C VAL A 342 2.36 18.97 28.34
N ASP A 343 2.21 18.17 29.40
CA ASP A 343 1.36 16.97 29.37
C ASP A 343 -0.13 17.29 29.62
N GLY A 344 -0.48 18.56 29.89
CA GLY A 344 -1.87 19.00 30.15
C GLY A 344 -2.45 18.46 31.46
N SER A 345 -1.60 18.09 32.42
CA SER A 345 -2.00 17.43 33.68
C SER A 345 -2.43 18.41 34.79
N VAL A 346 -2.17 19.71 34.62
CA VAL A 346 -2.51 20.78 35.57
C VAL A 346 -3.08 21.98 34.81
N ASP A 347 -4.14 22.58 35.36
CA ASP A 347 -4.63 23.89 34.92
C ASP A 347 -3.65 25.00 35.33
N GLY A 348 -2.83 25.45 34.38
CA GLY A 348 -1.84 26.51 34.58
C GLY A 348 -2.42 27.92 34.56
N ASP A 349 -1.61 28.89 34.96
CA ASP A 349 -1.89 30.31 34.79
C ASP A 349 -1.74 30.70 33.32
N LEU A 350 -2.56 31.64 32.86
CA LEU A 350 -2.53 32.20 31.51
C LEU A 350 -2.22 33.69 31.56
N PHE A 351 -1.20 34.10 30.80
CA PHE A 351 -0.87 35.49 30.54
C PHE A 351 -0.91 35.75 29.05
N VAL A 352 -1.61 36.79 28.63
CA VAL A 352 -1.60 37.28 27.24
C VAL A 352 -0.90 38.62 27.23
N VAL A 353 0.11 38.76 26.37
CA VAL A 353 0.98 39.94 26.30
C VAL A 353 0.89 40.55 24.91
N ASP A 354 0.61 41.85 24.85
CA ASP A 354 0.69 42.62 23.61
C ASP A 354 2.14 42.70 23.13
N ARG A 355 2.33 42.43 21.84
CA ARG A 355 3.68 42.34 21.26
C ARG A 355 4.34 43.71 21.03
N HIS A 356 3.58 44.80 21.00
CA HIS A 356 4.13 46.12 20.68
C HIS A 356 4.91 46.67 21.87
N ARG A 357 6.03 47.36 21.59
CA ARG A 357 6.81 47.99 22.66
C ARG A 357 6.17 49.32 23.08
N PRO A 358 6.09 49.63 24.38
CA PRO A 358 6.44 48.75 25.51
C PRO A 358 5.41 47.62 25.68
N GLN A 359 5.90 46.38 25.80
CA GLN A 359 5.04 45.19 25.95
C GLN A 359 4.23 45.30 27.24
N ARG A 360 2.96 44.88 27.19
CA ARG A 360 2.03 44.97 28.32
C ARG A 360 1.20 43.69 28.41
N ILE A 361 0.97 43.22 29.64
CA ILE A 361 0.03 42.13 29.90
C ILE A 361 -1.38 42.68 29.66
N VAL A 362 -2.09 42.12 28.69
CA VAL A 362 -3.46 42.51 28.31
C VAL A 362 -4.52 41.65 28.97
N GLN A 363 -4.18 40.41 29.31
CA GLN A 363 -5.05 39.48 30.02
C GLN A 363 -4.24 38.61 30.98
N ARG A 364 -4.84 38.33 32.14
CA ARG A 364 -4.30 37.39 33.13
C ARG A 364 -5.44 36.54 33.69
N GLU A 365 -5.24 35.24 33.70
CA GLU A 365 -6.14 34.27 34.34
C GLU A 365 -5.31 33.38 35.26
N ILE A 366 -5.53 33.49 36.57
CA ILE A 366 -4.81 32.70 37.57
C ILE A 366 -5.69 31.54 37.99
N ARG A 367 -5.22 30.32 37.73
CA ARG A 367 -5.97 29.10 38.04
C ARG A 367 -5.41 28.42 39.28
N PRO A 368 -6.26 27.71 40.06
CA PRO A 368 -5.79 26.93 41.19
C PRO A 368 -4.86 25.80 40.74
N LYS A 369 -3.58 25.86 41.13
CA LYS A 369 -2.59 24.84 40.79
C LYS A 369 -2.54 23.78 41.89
N GLU A 370 -3.29 22.70 41.74
CA GLU A 370 -3.40 21.66 42.78
C GLU A 370 -2.12 20.86 43.00
N ARG A 371 -1.24 20.80 41.98
CA ARG A 371 -0.09 19.91 41.95
C ARG A 371 1.11 20.58 41.30
N ARG A 372 2.30 20.09 41.64
CA ARG A 372 3.58 20.42 40.97
C ARG A 372 4.44 19.17 40.78
N PHE A 373 5.34 19.24 39.81
CA PHE A 373 6.38 18.21 39.62
C PHE A 373 7.73 18.75 40.04
N THR A 374 8.50 17.97 40.78
CA THR A 374 9.85 18.31 41.23
C THR A 374 10.77 17.10 41.13
N CYS A 375 12.08 17.34 41.04
CA CYS A 375 13.07 16.28 41.05
C CYS A 375 13.64 16.07 42.45
N TYR A 376 13.79 14.79 42.82
CA TYR A 376 14.54 14.37 43.99
C TYR A 376 15.61 13.36 43.56
N PRO A 377 16.87 13.49 44.03
CA PRO A 377 17.97 12.64 43.56
C PRO A 377 17.70 11.14 43.61
N GLU A 378 17.02 10.64 44.65
CA GLU A 378 16.76 9.21 44.84
C GLU A 378 15.38 8.74 44.36
N GLU A 379 14.39 9.64 44.32
CA GLU A 379 12.99 9.28 43.99
C GLU A 379 12.60 9.61 42.54
N GLY A 380 13.46 10.32 41.79
CA GLY A 380 13.17 10.70 40.42
C GLY A 380 12.27 11.94 40.33
N VAL A 381 11.34 11.93 39.37
CA VAL A 381 10.35 13.00 39.22
C VAL A 381 9.14 12.70 40.09
N CYS A 382 8.94 13.49 41.13
CA CYS A 382 7.83 13.33 42.07
C CYS A 382 6.70 14.31 41.76
N ARG A 383 5.46 13.80 41.78
CA ARG A 383 4.24 14.60 41.72
C ARG A 383 3.79 14.90 43.14
N LEU A 384 3.78 16.19 43.51
CA LEU A 384 3.41 16.66 44.83
C LEU A 384 2.12 17.47 44.77
N ASP A 385 1.20 17.18 45.68
CA ASP A 385 0.02 18.03 45.90
C ASP A 385 0.44 19.31 46.65
N ILE A 386 -0.09 20.45 46.22
CA ILE A 386 0.15 21.75 46.85
C ILE A 386 -0.84 21.91 48.00
N MET A 387 -0.37 21.66 49.21
CA MET A 387 -1.19 21.72 50.45
C MET A 387 -1.42 23.15 50.95
N ASP A 388 -0.57 24.10 50.53
CA ASP A 388 -0.71 25.51 50.87
C ASP A 388 -1.70 26.19 49.93
N ASP A 389 -2.88 26.54 50.46
CA ASP A 389 -3.96 27.20 49.71
C ASP A 389 -3.54 28.57 49.15
N ALA A 390 -2.69 29.31 49.88
CA ALA A 390 -2.19 30.59 49.40
C ALA A 390 -1.28 30.41 48.17
N LEU A 391 -0.45 29.36 48.16
CA LEU A 391 0.42 29.03 47.03
C LEU A 391 -0.37 28.49 45.82
N ARG A 392 -1.45 27.74 46.08
CA ARG A 392 -2.36 27.19 45.06
C ARG A 392 -3.01 28.28 44.22
N HIS A 393 -3.42 29.38 44.85
CA HIS A 393 -4.11 30.50 44.21
C HIS A 393 -3.18 31.65 43.78
N ARG A 394 -1.87 31.56 44.07
CA ARG A 394 -0.88 32.55 43.65
C ARG A 394 -0.45 32.32 42.20
N ALA A 395 -0.13 33.40 41.49
CA ALA A 395 0.48 33.34 40.17
C ALA A 395 1.88 32.69 40.24
N SER A 396 2.18 31.76 39.31
CA SER A 396 3.50 31.10 39.24
C SER A 396 4.57 31.94 38.54
N LEU A 397 4.20 33.10 37.98
CA LEU A 397 5.09 34.08 37.38
C LEU A 397 4.84 35.47 37.96
N GLU A 398 5.93 36.24 38.06
CA GLU A 398 5.86 37.68 38.25
C GLU A 398 5.66 38.40 36.92
N ASP A 399 5.04 39.59 36.94
CA ASP A 399 4.76 40.36 35.72
C ASP A 399 6.04 40.70 34.94
N ALA A 400 7.15 40.97 35.63
CA ALA A 400 8.45 41.22 35.01
C ALA A 400 8.98 40.00 34.24
N GLN A 401 8.78 38.79 34.79
CA GLN A 401 9.16 37.54 34.15
C GLN A 401 8.27 37.25 32.92
N ALA A 402 6.95 37.49 33.03
CA ALA A 402 6.03 37.34 31.89
C ALA A 402 6.39 38.29 30.73
N LEU A 403 6.77 39.53 31.03
CA LEU A 403 7.24 40.49 30.02
C LEU A 403 8.60 40.13 29.43
N ALA A 404 9.53 39.60 30.24
CA ALA A 404 10.82 39.11 29.76
C ALA A 404 10.66 37.90 28.83
N LEU A 405 9.80 36.94 29.19
CA LEU A 405 9.41 35.81 28.34
C LEU A 405 8.82 36.31 27.02
N ALA A 406 7.91 37.28 27.05
CA ALA A 406 7.32 37.87 25.85
C ALA A 406 8.37 38.57 24.96
N ALA A 407 9.39 39.20 25.53
CA ALA A 407 10.49 39.78 24.77
C ALA A 407 11.32 38.68 24.08
N THR A 408 11.64 37.59 24.79
CA THR A 408 12.35 36.43 24.24
C THR A 408 11.56 35.73 23.13
N ALA A 409 10.23 35.60 23.28
CA ALA A 409 9.37 35.02 22.25
C ALA A 409 9.39 35.81 20.94
N VAL A 410 9.40 37.15 21.02
CA VAL A 410 9.53 38.02 19.83
C VAL A 410 10.92 37.87 19.20
N GLN A 411 11.99 37.83 20.00
CA GLN A 411 13.35 37.61 19.51
C GLN A 411 13.48 36.29 18.75
N LEU A 412 12.89 35.21 19.27
CA LEU A 412 12.90 33.89 18.63
C LEU A 412 12.07 33.88 17.34
N GLU A 413 10.87 34.47 17.33
CA GLU A 413 10.06 34.61 16.12
C GLU A 413 10.80 35.39 15.02
N ASP A 414 11.45 36.49 15.37
CA ASP A 414 12.19 37.34 14.43
C ASP A 414 13.41 36.59 13.85
N HIS A 415 14.10 35.78 14.65
CA HIS A 415 15.24 34.98 14.21
C HIS A 415 14.83 33.83 13.26
N TYR A 416 13.81 33.06 13.62
CA TYR A 416 13.36 31.92 12.82
C TYR A 416 12.39 32.31 11.68
N GLY A 417 11.90 33.56 11.66
CA GLY A 417 11.01 34.07 10.62
C GLY A 417 9.59 33.46 10.63
N ALA A 418 9.23 32.75 11.70
CA ALA A 418 7.95 32.06 11.84
C ALA A 418 7.49 32.08 13.31
N PRO A 419 6.17 31.98 13.58
CA PRO A 419 5.65 31.83 14.94
C PRO A 419 6.27 30.63 15.65
N GLN A 420 6.54 30.74 16.95
CA GLN A 420 7.25 29.73 17.74
C GLN A 420 6.42 29.21 18.93
N ASP A 421 6.59 27.93 19.22
CA ASP A 421 6.18 27.19 20.43
C ASP A 421 7.42 26.90 21.27
N ILE A 422 7.46 27.43 22.49
CA ILE A 422 8.69 27.54 23.30
C ILE A 422 8.45 27.01 24.71
N GLU A 423 9.25 26.02 25.11
CA GLU A 423 9.28 25.51 26.49
C GLU A 423 10.33 26.28 27.30
N TRP A 424 9.98 26.67 28.53
CA TRP A 424 10.85 27.46 29.40
C TRP A 424 10.68 27.07 30.86
N ALA A 425 11.68 27.38 31.67
CA ALA A 425 11.62 27.29 33.13
C ALA A 425 12.35 28.47 33.79
N THR A 426 12.02 28.74 35.05
CA THR A 426 12.75 29.68 35.90
C THR A 426 13.45 28.94 37.02
N ASP A 427 14.70 29.33 37.30
CA ASP A 427 15.46 28.81 38.44
C ASP A 427 15.08 29.51 39.77
N GLN A 428 15.76 29.14 40.86
CA GLN A 428 15.59 29.74 42.18
C GLN A 428 15.94 31.23 42.24
N GLN A 429 16.74 31.72 41.29
CA GLN A 429 17.10 33.14 41.17
C GLN A 429 16.06 33.92 40.35
N GLY A 430 15.05 33.24 39.79
CA GLY A 430 14.00 33.83 38.97
C GLY A 430 14.41 34.08 37.52
N GLU A 431 15.58 33.58 37.11
CA GLU A 431 16.13 33.75 35.78
C GLU A 431 15.52 32.75 34.80
N ILE A 432 15.25 33.21 33.58
CA ILE A 432 14.58 32.40 32.54
C ILE A 432 15.59 31.54 31.81
N CYS A 433 15.25 30.26 31.62
CA CYS A 433 15.99 29.31 30.82
C CYS A 433 15.07 28.70 29.75
N ILE A 434 15.53 28.69 28.49
CA ILE A 434 14.80 28.10 27.37
C ILE A 434 15.19 26.63 27.24
N LEU A 435 14.19 25.76 27.11
CA LEU A 435 14.34 24.31 27.13
C LEU A 435 14.05 23.65 25.79
N GLN A 436 13.25 24.31 24.93
CA GLN A 436 12.92 23.86 23.59
C GLN A 436 12.32 25.02 22.79
N CYS A 437 12.52 25.04 21.47
CA CYS A 437 11.84 25.96 20.56
C CYS A 437 11.56 25.25 19.24
N ARG A 438 10.34 25.40 18.72
CA ARG A 438 9.93 24.84 17.43
C ARG A 438 8.87 25.69 16.74
N PRO A 439 8.66 25.54 15.42
CA PRO A 439 7.61 26.26 14.71
C PRO A 439 6.21 25.99 15.27
N LEU A 440 5.43 27.05 15.49
CA LEU A 440 4.05 26.98 15.91
C LEU A 440 3.09 26.85 14.71
N LEU A 441 2.25 25.82 14.73
CA LEU A 441 1.10 25.69 13.84
C LEU A 441 -0.10 26.46 14.40
N GLN A 442 -0.55 27.48 13.68
CA GLN A 442 -1.72 28.31 14.04
C GLN A 442 -2.98 27.90 13.29
N MET A 443 -4.15 28.10 13.90
CA MET A 443 -5.44 27.83 13.25
C MET A 443 -5.95 29.00 12.38
N PRO A 444 -6.60 28.71 11.24
CA PRO A 444 -7.27 29.75 10.45
C PRO A 444 -8.30 30.50 11.30
N SER A 445 -8.29 31.83 11.20
CA SER A 445 -9.26 32.68 11.88
C SER A 445 -10.68 32.33 11.42
N ARG A 446 -11.53 31.86 12.33
CA ARG A 446 -12.96 31.69 12.07
C ARG A 446 -13.68 32.98 12.44
N ALA A 447 -13.92 33.84 11.45
CA ALA A 447 -15.03 34.76 11.57
C ALA A 447 -16.33 33.92 11.67
N PRO A 448 -17.25 34.21 12.61
CA PRO A 448 -18.57 33.59 12.56
C PRO A 448 -19.24 34.00 11.24
N SER A 449 -19.27 33.11 10.25
CA SER A 449 -19.99 33.37 9.01
C SER A 449 -21.49 33.22 9.29
N SER A 450 -22.23 34.31 9.08
CA SER A 450 -23.70 34.34 9.21
C SER A 450 -24.42 33.41 8.24
N ASP A 451 -23.74 32.97 7.17
CA ASP A 451 -24.29 32.17 6.06
C ASP A 451 -23.72 30.74 5.97
N SER A 452 -23.36 30.13 7.10
CA SER A 452 -22.98 28.71 7.10
C SER A 452 -24.24 27.82 7.13
N PRO A 453 -24.29 26.67 6.42
CA PRO A 453 -25.39 25.70 6.50
C PRO A 453 -25.64 25.13 7.92
N LEU A 454 -24.84 25.56 8.89
CA LEU A 454 -24.87 25.26 10.33
C LEU A 454 -26.14 25.74 11.07
N ASN A 455 -26.89 26.72 10.55
CA ASN A 455 -28.16 27.14 11.17
C ASN A 455 -29.31 26.13 10.95
N LEU A 456 -29.09 25.04 10.21
CA LEU A 456 -30.09 24.02 9.90
C LEU A 456 -30.18 22.88 10.93
N VAL A 457 -29.21 22.78 11.84
CA VAL A 457 -29.20 21.74 12.88
C VAL A 457 -29.87 22.30 14.14
N GLN A 458 -31.15 21.95 14.34
CA GLN A 458 -31.94 22.36 15.50
C GLN A 458 -31.30 21.88 16.83
N GLY A 459 -31.51 22.66 17.89
CA GLY A 459 -30.94 22.44 19.23
C GLY A 459 -31.26 21.10 19.91
N ASP A 460 -32.27 20.36 19.42
CA ASP A 460 -32.68 19.07 20.02
C ASP A 460 -31.71 17.91 19.73
N SER A 461 -30.79 18.08 18.76
CA SER A 461 -29.80 17.04 18.43
C SER A 461 -28.49 17.15 19.21
N VAL A 462 -28.23 18.28 19.87
CA VAL A 462 -26.97 18.55 20.56
C VAL A 462 -26.97 17.85 21.91
N LEU A 463 -26.09 16.86 22.09
CA LEU A 463 -25.87 16.18 23.37
C LEU A 463 -25.04 17.05 24.31
N LEU A 464 -23.96 17.64 23.79
CA LEU A 464 -23.02 18.47 24.54
C LEU A 464 -22.45 19.56 23.63
N ALA A 465 -22.10 20.69 24.23
CA ALA A 465 -21.40 21.78 23.56
C ALA A 465 -20.33 22.39 24.47
N GLY A 466 -19.26 22.92 23.88
CA GLY A 466 -18.14 23.52 24.60
C GLY A 466 -16.82 22.78 24.39
N GLY A 467 -15.85 23.04 25.26
CA GLY A 467 -14.46 22.59 25.08
C GLY A 467 -13.67 23.44 24.08
N ILE A 468 -12.50 22.93 23.70
CA ILE A 468 -11.51 23.58 22.86
C ILE A 468 -11.31 22.74 21.60
N THR A 469 -11.47 23.35 20.43
CA THR A 469 -11.20 22.71 19.15
C THR A 469 -9.69 22.47 19.02
N ALA A 470 -9.25 21.22 19.15
CA ALA A 470 -7.87 20.81 18.90
C ALA A 470 -7.62 20.68 17.38
N CYS A 471 -8.57 20.09 16.67
CA CYS A 471 -8.56 20.02 15.20
C CYS A 471 -10.00 20.13 14.68
N PRO A 472 -10.29 21.06 13.76
CA PRO A 472 -11.64 21.24 13.24
C PRO A 472 -12.03 20.08 12.31
N GLY A 473 -13.33 19.96 12.04
CA GLY A 473 -13.89 19.00 11.10
C GLY A 473 -15.10 18.25 11.67
N ILE A 474 -15.72 17.44 10.83
CA ILE A 474 -16.88 16.62 11.20
C ILE A 474 -16.48 15.15 11.17
N ALA A 475 -16.82 14.42 12.22
CA ALA A 475 -16.62 12.98 12.33
C ALA A 475 -17.90 12.28 12.77
N VAL A 476 -18.09 11.03 12.32
CA VAL A 476 -19.18 10.17 12.78
C VAL A 476 -18.63 8.82 13.17
N GLY A 477 -19.06 8.31 14.32
CA GLY A 477 -18.64 7.01 14.81
C GLY A 477 -19.27 6.66 16.16
N PRO A 478 -19.26 5.38 16.56
CA PRO A 478 -19.64 4.98 17.90
C PRO A 478 -18.60 5.48 18.90
N ILE A 479 -19.03 5.96 20.06
CA ILE A 479 -18.14 6.35 21.15
C ILE A 479 -17.42 5.10 21.68
N HIS A 480 -16.10 5.16 21.84
CA HIS A 480 -15.34 4.13 22.52
C HIS A 480 -14.43 4.76 23.56
N ARG A 481 -14.65 4.40 24.83
CA ARG A 481 -13.90 4.95 25.95
C ARG A 481 -12.62 4.17 26.16
N VAL A 482 -11.50 4.87 26.33
CA VAL A 482 -10.17 4.28 26.55
C VAL A 482 -9.57 4.86 27.82
N ASP A 483 -9.46 4.02 28.84
CA ASP A 483 -8.82 4.34 30.12
C ASP A 483 -7.57 3.48 30.37
N SER A 484 -7.45 2.33 29.70
CA SER A 484 -6.39 1.34 29.91
C SER A 484 -5.82 0.80 28.61
N GLY A 485 -4.70 0.07 28.71
CA GLY A 485 -4.10 -0.62 27.57
C GLY A 485 -4.97 -1.75 27.00
N LEU A 486 -5.87 -2.34 27.79
CA LEU A 486 -6.80 -3.36 27.29
C LEU A 486 -7.87 -2.74 26.39
N ASP A 487 -8.39 -1.56 26.77
CA ASP A 487 -9.37 -0.82 25.95
C ASP A 487 -8.75 -0.39 24.62
N MET A 488 -7.47 -0.03 24.64
CA MET A 488 -6.71 0.31 23.44
C MET A 488 -6.63 -0.86 22.45
N LEU A 489 -6.42 -2.09 22.93
CA LEU A 489 -6.39 -3.29 22.07
C LEU A 489 -7.77 -3.60 21.48
N ALA A 490 -8.85 -3.31 22.22
CA ALA A 490 -10.22 -3.52 21.79
C ALA A 490 -10.80 -2.36 20.94
N PHE A 491 -10.03 -1.30 20.69
CA PHE A 491 -10.52 -0.10 20.01
C PHE A 491 -10.92 -0.39 18.56
N PRO A 492 -12.18 -0.15 18.15
CA PRO A 492 -12.65 -0.48 16.80
C PRO A 492 -12.29 0.61 15.76
N GLN A 493 -12.15 0.19 14.50
CA GLN A 493 -11.96 1.10 13.37
C GLN A 493 -13.19 2.01 13.20
N GLY A 494 -12.97 3.31 13.00
CA GLY A 494 -14.02 4.30 12.77
C GLY A 494 -14.75 4.77 14.04
N ALA A 495 -14.29 4.40 15.23
CA ALA A 495 -14.88 4.86 16.49
C ALA A 495 -14.45 6.28 16.88
N ILE A 496 -15.26 6.96 17.69
CA ILE A 496 -14.86 8.21 18.34
C ILE A 496 -14.12 7.87 19.62
N LEU A 497 -12.85 8.26 19.72
CA LEU A 497 -12.03 8.06 20.90
C LEU A 497 -12.49 9.00 22.01
N LEU A 498 -12.97 8.44 23.13
CA LEU A 498 -13.30 9.18 24.34
C LEU A 498 -12.28 8.83 25.44
N THR A 499 -11.62 9.82 26.02
CA THR A 499 -10.67 9.59 27.11
C THR A 499 -10.68 10.73 28.13
N ARG A 500 -10.25 10.46 29.35
CA ARG A 500 -10.19 11.47 30.40
C ARG A 500 -9.14 12.54 30.12
N GLU A 501 -7.93 12.11 29.78
CA GLU A 501 -6.77 12.98 29.60
C GLU A 501 -6.16 12.77 28.21
N ALA A 502 -5.67 13.85 27.60
CA ALA A 502 -5.05 13.86 26.28
C ALA A 502 -3.62 13.27 26.29
N HIS A 503 -3.44 12.08 26.85
CA HIS A 503 -2.13 11.46 27.01
C HIS A 503 -1.53 11.03 25.65
N PRO A 504 -0.24 11.31 25.38
CA PRO A 504 0.43 10.93 24.12
C PRO A 504 0.34 9.44 23.75
N ARG A 505 0.14 8.54 24.72
CA ARG A 505 0.07 7.08 24.51
C ARG A 505 -1.12 6.69 23.62
N TRP A 506 -2.14 7.54 23.53
CA TRP A 506 -3.32 7.32 22.68
C TRP A 506 -3.09 7.70 21.22
N ALA A 507 -1.92 8.25 20.87
CA ALA A 507 -1.60 8.68 19.49
C ALA A 507 -1.75 7.54 18.47
N SER A 508 -1.42 6.29 18.84
CA SER A 508 -1.58 5.11 17.98
C SER A 508 -3.04 4.76 17.65
N LEU A 509 -4.02 5.29 18.40
CA LEU A 509 -5.44 5.08 18.12
C LEU A 509 -5.99 6.07 17.10
N LEU A 510 -5.31 7.20 16.87
CA LEU A 510 -5.81 8.29 16.01
C LEU A 510 -6.01 7.85 14.56
N THR A 511 -5.21 6.89 14.08
CA THR A 511 -5.31 6.30 12.74
C THR A 511 -6.54 5.42 12.56
N ARG A 512 -7.07 4.91 13.67
CA ARG A 512 -8.29 4.10 13.70
C ARG A 512 -9.52 4.93 14.04
N ALA A 513 -9.34 6.01 14.78
CA ALA A 513 -10.43 6.85 15.22
C ALA A 513 -11.04 7.66 14.07
N ALA A 514 -12.35 7.88 14.14
CA ALA A 514 -13.04 8.86 13.29
C ALA A 514 -12.86 10.29 13.83
N GLY A 515 -12.72 10.44 15.16
CA GLY A 515 -12.51 11.70 15.87
C GLY A 515 -12.13 11.46 17.34
N VAL A 516 -11.76 12.52 18.05
CA VAL A 516 -11.29 12.46 19.46
C VAL A 516 -12.04 13.43 20.35
N ILE A 517 -12.40 12.98 21.54
CA ILE A 517 -13.01 13.79 22.59
C ILE A 517 -12.27 13.54 23.91
N THR A 518 -11.87 14.62 24.59
CA THR A 518 -11.26 14.52 25.93
C THR A 518 -11.99 15.35 26.98
N ALA A 519 -12.02 14.86 28.22
CA ALA A 519 -12.59 15.59 29.36
C ALA A 519 -11.68 16.74 29.81
N HIS A 520 -10.38 16.45 29.88
CA HIS A 520 -9.33 17.41 30.21
C HIS A 520 -8.31 17.51 29.08
N GLY A 521 -7.57 18.60 29.09
CA GLY A 521 -6.50 18.87 28.14
C GLY A 521 -6.71 20.19 27.41
N SER A 522 -5.59 20.78 27.04
CA SER A 522 -5.53 22.00 26.25
C SER A 522 -5.21 21.69 24.80
N PHE A 523 -5.36 22.70 23.94
CA PHE A 523 -4.90 22.69 22.55
C PHE A 523 -3.41 22.42 22.39
N THR A 524 -2.65 22.62 23.45
CA THR A 524 -1.19 22.61 23.46
C THR A 524 -0.60 21.23 23.75
N GLY A 525 -1.44 20.29 24.20
CA GLY A 525 -1.01 18.94 24.54
C GLY A 525 -0.50 18.20 23.31
N HIS A 526 0.46 17.29 23.51
CA HIS A 526 1.05 16.48 22.44
C HIS A 526 0.00 15.78 21.57
N LEU A 527 -1.06 15.21 22.17
CA LEU A 527 -2.12 14.53 21.42
C LEU A 527 -2.90 15.50 20.49
N ALA A 528 -3.06 16.77 20.86
CA ALA A 528 -3.70 17.77 20.01
C ALA A 528 -2.85 18.09 18.78
N ASN A 529 -1.53 18.19 18.93
CA ASN A 529 -0.61 18.36 17.81
C ASN A 529 -0.69 17.18 16.84
N VAL A 530 -0.64 15.95 17.37
CA VAL A 530 -0.76 14.75 16.55
C VAL A 530 -2.12 14.70 15.86
N ALA A 531 -3.24 14.97 16.56
CA ALA A 531 -4.57 15.00 15.93
C ALA A 531 -4.65 15.95 14.72
N ARG A 532 -4.03 17.13 14.80
CA ARG A 532 -3.94 18.09 13.68
C ARG A 532 -3.11 17.56 12.52
N GLU A 533 -2.00 16.92 12.79
CA GLU A 533 -1.16 16.30 11.75
C GLU A 533 -1.85 15.16 11.01
N PHE A 534 -2.80 14.51 11.65
CA PHE A 534 -3.66 13.48 11.07
C PHE A 534 -4.97 14.04 10.49
N GLU A 535 -5.16 15.37 10.55
CA GLU A 535 -6.40 16.05 10.14
C GLU A 535 -7.65 15.41 10.77
N LEU A 536 -7.52 14.96 12.02
CA LEU A 536 -8.53 14.20 12.72
C LEU A 536 -9.39 15.13 13.58
N PRO A 537 -10.71 15.24 13.34
CA PRO A 537 -11.58 16.10 14.15
C PRO A 537 -11.45 15.81 15.65
N ALA A 538 -11.12 16.83 16.44
CA ALA A 538 -10.75 16.66 17.84
C ALA A 538 -11.24 17.82 18.71
N LEU A 539 -11.93 17.49 19.81
CA LEU A 539 -12.49 18.43 20.78
C LEU A 539 -12.01 18.07 22.19
N PHE A 540 -11.20 18.93 22.80
CA PHE A 540 -10.54 18.66 24.08
C PHE A 540 -11.13 19.52 25.20
N GLY A 541 -10.99 19.08 26.44
CA GLY A 541 -11.45 19.86 27.59
C GLY A 541 -12.97 20.04 27.64
N VAL A 542 -13.74 19.03 27.21
CA VAL A 542 -15.20 19.07 27.23
C VAL A 542 -15.71 18.73 28.64
N PRO A 543 -16.38 19.67 29.35
CA PRO A 543 -16.88 19.41 30.70
C PRO A 543 -17.92 18.28 30.71
N ASP A 544 -17.91 17.48 31.79
CA ASP A 544 -18.88 16.42 32.08
C ASP A 544 -19.09 15.38 30.96
N VAL A 545 -18.11 15.25 30.05
CA VAL A 545 -18.25 14.44 28.85
C VAL A 545 -18.22 12.94 29.14
N LEU A 546 -17.55 12.52 30.22
CA LEU A 546 -17.44 11.11 30.60
C LEU A 546 -18.72 10.59 31.25
N GLU A 547 -19.48 11.47 31.90
CA GLU A 547 -20.76 11.16 32.55
C GLU A 547 -21.90 11.16 31.53
N ASN A 548 -21.88 12.08 30.57
CA ASN A 548 -22.99 12.31 29.65
C ASN A 548 -22.92 11.49 28.34
N LEU A 549 -21.74 11.01 27.95
CA LEU A 549 -21.58 10.18 26.74
C LEU A 549 -21.46 8.69 27.06
N GLN A 550 -22.42 7.91 26.58
CA GLN A 550 -22.44 6.45 26.77
C GLN A 550 -21.62 5.73 25.69
N PRO A 551 -20.66 4.86 26.05
CA PRO A 551 -19.93 4.03 25.09
C PRO A 551 -20.86 3.22 24.16
N GLY A 552 -20.45 3.04 22.91
CA GLY A 552 -21.22 2.38 21.85
C GLY A 552 -22.23 3.28 21.13
N THR A 553 -22.57 4.44 21.71
CA THR A 553 -23.53 5.38 21.10
C THR A 553 -22.94 6.02 19.85
N LEU A 554 -23.67 5.97 18.74
CA LEU A 554 -23.32 6.66 17.51
C LEU A 554 -23.54 8.17 17.66
N ILE A 555 -22.52 8.97 17.36
CA ILE A 555 -22.59 10.43 17.42
C ILE A 555 -22.02 11.08 16.16
N THR A 556 -22.33 12.36 15.98
CA THR A 556 -21.64 13.26 15.05
C THR A 556 -20.88 14.29 15.86
N LEU A 557 -19.55 14.27 15.76
CA LEU A 557 -18.66 15.27 16.36
C LEU A 557 -18.49 16.42 15.37
N ASP A 558 -18.94 17.61 15.76
CA ASP A 558 -18.61 18.87 15.09
C ASP A 558 -17.55 19.61 15.92
N ALA A 559 -16.29 19.24 15.68
CA ALA A 559 -15.17 19.83 16.40
C ALA A 559 -15.00 21.31 16.06
N GLY A 560 -15.41 21.73 14.86
CA GLY A 560 -15.32 23.13 14.45
C GLY A 560 -16.23 24.05 15.27
N ASN A 561 -17.48 23.63 15.48
CA ASN A 561 -18.46 24.43 16.23
C ASN A 561 -18.55 24.03 17.71
N ARG A 562 -17.67 23.13 18.16
CA ARG A 562 -17.58 22.67 19.54
C ARG A 562 -18.90 22.05 20.01
N ALA A 563 -19.47 21.19 19.17
CA ALA A 563 -20.74 20.53 19.43
C ALA A 563 -20.65 19.01 19.17
N ILE A 564 -21.40 18.25 19.95
CA ILE A 564 -21.53 16.80 19.83
C ILE A 564 -23.00 16.50 19.64
N HIS A 565 -23.36 15.88 18.52
CA HIS A 565 -24.75 15.58 18.15
C HIS A 565 -25.07 14.11 18.31
N ALA A 566 -26.32 13.82 18.65
CA ALA A 566 -26.86 12.46 18.68
C ALA A 566 -27.01 11.89 17.26
N GLY A 567 -26.52 10.67 17.05
CA GLY A 567 -26.65 9.96 15.78
C GLY A 567 -25.80 10.54 14.65
N ARG A 568 -26.15 10.17 13.41
CA ARG A 568 -25.46 10.58 12.18
C ARG A 568 -26.20 11.73 11.52
N ILE A 569 -25.53 12.87 11.34
CA ILE A 569 -26.10 14.07 10.70
C ILE A 569 -25.51 14.24 9.29
N GLU A 570 -26.28 13.84 8.26
CA GLU A 570 -25.79 13.84 6.86
C GLU A 570 -25.47 15.23 6.31
N VAL A 571 -26.18 16.27 6.73
CA VAL A 571 -25.96 17.66 6.27
C VAL A 571 -24.56 18.16 6.67
N LEU A 572 -24.09 17.79 7.87
CA LEU A 572 -22.75 18.13 8.33
C LEU A 572 -21.68 17.33 7.57
N LEU A 573 -21.94 16.05 7.32
CA LEU A 573 -21.01 15.16 6.59
C LEU A 573 -20.80 15.57 5.13
N ALA A 574 -21.85 16.03 4.44
CA ALA A 574 -21.75 16.49 3.06
C ALA A 574 -20.85 17.73 2.88
N SER A 575 -20.59 18.45 3.97
CA SER A 575 -19.71 19.64 3.98
C SER A 575 -18.24 19.34 4.26
N SER A 576 -17.90 18.09 4.62
CA SER A 576 -16.52 17.69 4.91
C SER A 576 -15.74 17.33 3.65
N PRO A 577 -14.48 17.81 3.50
CA PRO A 577 -13.62 17.37 2.41
C PRO A 577 -13.29 15.87 2.51
N PRO A 578 -13.04 15.18 1.39
CA PRO A 578 -12.60 13.79 1.41
C PRO A 578 -11.24 13.67 2.11
N LYS A 579 -11.08 12.68 2.99
CA LYS A 579 -9.80 12.41 3.67
C LYS A 579 -8.75 11.99 2.65
N THR A 580 -7.66 12.75 2.55
CA THR A 580 -6.47 12.36 1.80
C THR A 580 -5.57 11.45 2.64
N SER A 581 -4.99 10.43 2.02
CA SER A 581 -4.03 9.55 2.67
C SER A 581 -2.72 10.29 2.93
N LEU A 582 -2.29 10.33 4.19
CA LEU A 582 -1.03 10.95 4.62
C LEU A 582 0.22 10.26 4.05
N MET A 583 0.05 9.06 3.50
CA MET A 583 1.10 8.26 2.86
C MET A 583 1.50 8.83 1.49
N VAL A 584 0.58 9.48 0.77
CA VAL A 584 0.84 9.95 -0.59
C VAL A 584 1.86 11.09 -0.55
N GLY A 585 2.95 10.95 -1.32
CA GLY A 585 4.07 11.90 -1.31
C GLY A 585 5.12 11.65 -0.22
N SER A 586 4.97 10.58 0.58
CA SER A 586 5.98 10.18 1.56
C SER A 586 7.18 9.47 0.91
N PRO A 587 8.34 9.40 1.60
CA PRO A 587 9.52 8.68 1.10
C PRO A 587 9.27 7.20 0.77
N VAL A 588 8.42 6.51 1.54
CA VAL A 588 8.07 5.10 1.27
C VAL A 588 7.16 4.97 0.05
N TYR A 589 6.16 5.85 -0.07
CA TYR A 589 5.27 5.88 -1.23
C TYR A 589 6.05 6.20 -2.51
N GLU A 590 6.95 7.18 -2.47
CA GLU A 590 7.81 7.52 -3.60
C GLU A 590 8.70 6.36 -4.02
N THR A 591 9.26 5.59 -3.08
CA THR A 591 9.98 4.36 -3.43
C THR A 591 9.08 3.40 -4.19
N LEU A 592 7.89 3.09 -3.66
CA LEU A 592 6.96 2.16 -4.29
C LEU A 592 6.54 2.66 -5.68
N ALA A 593 6.30 3.96 -5.83
CA ALA A 593 5.94 4.57 -7.11
C ALA A 593 7.08 4.48 -8.12
N GLN A 594 8.33 4.70 -7.69
CA GLN A 594 9.52 4.59 -8.55
C GLN A 594 9.76 3.15 -9.00
N VAL A 595 9.76 2.18 -8.07
CA VAL A 595 9.94 0.76 -8.43
C VAL A 595 8.74 0.23 -9.21
N GLY A 596 7.53 0.67 -8.86
CA GLY A 596 6.28 0.31 -9.54
C GLY A 596 6.32 0.65 -11.04
N ARG A 597 6.94 1.77 -11.43
CA ARG A 597 7.13 2.14 -12.84
C ARG A 597 8.00 1.15 -13.63
N LEU A 598 8.86 0.39 -12.96
CA LEU A 598 9.70 -0.65 -13.57
C LEU A 598 9.07 -2.04 -13.48
N ILE A 599 7.96 -2.21 -12.75
CA ILE A 599 7.32 -3.50 -12.51
C ILE A 599 5.99 -3.59 -13.24
N VAL A 600 5.10 -2.63 -13.02
CA VAL A 600 3.66 -2.72 -13.32
C VAL A 600 3.26 -2.32 -14.75
N PRO A 601 3.76 -1.21 -15.34
CA PRO A 601 3.28 -0.76 -16.64
C PRO A 601 3.48 -1.81 -17.74
N LEU A 602 2.44 -2.03 -18.55
CA LEU A 602 2.51 -2.88 -19.74
C LEU A 602 2.68 -2.02 -20.99
N ASN A 603 3.84 -2.12 -21.63
CA ASN A 603 4.19 -1.40 -22.84
C ASN A 603 4.17 -2.31 -24.09
N LEU A 604 4.48 -3.60 -23.94
CA LEU A 604 4.39 -4.60 -25.02
C LEU A 604 2.95 -5.12 -25.18
N LEU A 605 2.13 -4.42 -25.98
CA LEU A 605 0.71 -4.73 -26.14
C LEU A 605 0.41 -5.70 -27.30
N ASP A 606 1.14 -5.60 -28.40
CA ASP A 606 0.83 -6.30 -29.65
C ASP A 606 1.90 -7.37 -29.98
N PRO A 607 1.57 -8.67 -29.91
CA PRO A 607 2.48 -9.77 -30.24
C PRO A 607 2.99 -9.80 -31.68
N ASP A 608 2.22 -9.21 -32.61
CA ASP A 608 2.54 -9.22 -34.03
C ASP A 608 3.44 -8.04 -34.44
N ASP A 609 3.73 -7.11 -33.52
CA ASP A 609 4.60 -5.97 -33.74
C ASP A 609 6.08 -6.42 -33.81
N ALA A 610 6.83 -5.81 -34.73
CA ALA A 610 8.28 -6.02 -34.82
C ALA A 610 9.01 -5.58 -33.53
N GLU A 611 8.41 -4.63 -32.79
CA GLU A 611 8.92 -4.16 -31.51
C GLU A 611 8.64 -5.15 -30.35
N PHE A 612 7.85 -6.22 -30.56
CA PHE A 612 7.62 -7.29 -29.57
C PHE A 612 8.86 -8.19 -29.44
N ALA A 613 9.91 -7.63 -28.85
CA ALA A 613 11.24 -8.24 -28.74
C ALA A 613 11.81 -8.10 -27.32
N PRO A 614 12.68 -9.04 -26.87
CA PRO A 614 13.30 -8.97 -25.53
C PRO A 614 14.00 -7.65 -25.22
N ALA A 615 14.64 -7.04 -26.23
CA ALA A 615 15.37 -5.79 -26.10
C ALA A 615 14.46 -4.60 -25.71
N ASN A 616 13.17 -4.69 -26.05
CA ASN A 616 12.20 -3.61 -25.86
C ASN A 616 11.38 -3.74 -24.57
N CYS A 617 11.54 -4.82 -23.81
CA CYS A 617 10.84 -4.98 -22.53
C CYS A 617 11.30 -3.92 -21.53
N ARG A 618 10.49 -2.93 -21.16
CA ARG A 618 10.89 -1.83 -20.25
C ARG A 618 10.63 -2.15 -18.80
N THR A 619 9.68 -3.04 -18.54
CA THR A 619 9.24 -3.41 -17.20
C THR A 619 9.29 -4.92 -16.98
N LEU A 620 9.13 -5.36 -15.73
CA LEU A 620 8.92 -6.77 -15.43
C LEU A 620 7.62 -7.30 -16.07
N HIS A 621 6.55 -6.50 -16.13
CA HIS A 621 5.30 -6.88 -16.82
C HIS A 621 5.52 -7.09 -18.32
N ASP A 622 6.35 -6.29 -18.98
CA ASP A 622 6.71 -6.52 -20.38
C ASP A 622 7.42 -7.87 -20.58
N ILE A 623 8.35 -8.22 -19.69
CA ILE A 623 9.03 -9.52 -19.70
C ILE A 623 8.01 -10.65 -19.49
N THR A 624 7.14 -10.52 -18.49
CA THR A 624 6.05 -11.47 -18.22
C THR A 624 5.16 -11.68 -19.45
N ARG A 625 4.72 -10.61 -20.10
CA ARG A 625 3.88 -10.66 -21.31
C ARG A 625 4.59 -11.31 -22.48
N PHE A 626 5.84 -10.95 -22.72
CA PHE A 626 6.67 -11.52 -23.78
C PHE A 626 6.87 -13.02 -23.58
N ILE A 627 7.26 -13.43 -22.38
CA ILE A 627 7.52 -14.84 -22.04
C ILE A 627 6.24 -15.66 -22.16
N HIS A 628 5.11 -15.16 -21.66
CA HIS A 628 3.84 -15.83 -21.81
C HIS A 628 3.53 -16.11 -23.29
N GLU A 629 3.62 -15.10 -24.15
CA GLU A 629 3.40 -15.25 -25.60
C GLU A 629 4.35 -16.27 -26.25
N LYS A 630 5.66 -16.17 -25.98
CA LYS A 630 6.65 -17.04 -26.63
C LYS A 630 6.61 -18.46 -26.07
N SER A 631 6.31 -18.65 -24.78
CA SER A 631 6.15 -19.98 -24.18
C SER A 631 5.02 -20.75 -24.84
N VAL A 632 3.90 -20.07 -25.09
CA VAL A 632 2.76 -20.57 -25.84
C VAL A 632 3.26 -20.97 -27.24
N HIS A 633 3.86 -20.05 -28.00
CA HIS A 633 4.41 -20.32 -29.35
C HIS A 633 5.38 -21.52 -29.42
N GLU A 634 6.31 -21.66 -28.48
CA GLU A 634 7.30 -22.75 -28.45
C GLU A 634 6.67 -24.12 -28.16
N MET A 635 5.58 -24.16 -27.39
CA MET A 635 4.78 -25.37 -27.22
C MET A 635 4.14 -25.81 -28.56
N PHE A 636 3.73 -24.86 -29.42
CA PHE A 636 3.20 -25.17 -30.77
C PHE A 636 4.29 -25.60 -31.75
N HIS A 637 5.42 -24.89 -31.78
CA HIS A 637 6.45 -25.09 -32.82
C HIS A 637 7.19 -26.42 -32.64
N PHE A 638 7.39 -26.88 -31.39
CA PHE A 638 8.01 -28.19 -31.11
C PHE A 638 7.22 -29.35 -31.73
N GLY A 639 5.89 -29.32 -31.65
CA GLY A 639 5.03 -30.31 -32.28
C GLY A 639 5.12 -30.30 -33.82
N ARG A 640 5.49 -29.17 -34.42
CA ARG A 640 5.62 -28.99 -35.87
C ARG A 640 6.97 -29.47 -36.42
N ASP A 641 8.07 -29.15 -35.74
CA ASP A 641 9.44 -29.39 -36.24
C ASP A 641 9.87 -30.86 -36.11
N HIS A 642 9.36 -31.58 -35.11
CA HIS A 642 9.73 -32.98 -34.86
C HIS A 642 8.87 -33.98 -35.63
N HIS A 643 8.15 -33.54 -36.67
CA HIS A 643 7.25 -34.37 -37.46
C HIS A 643 6.41 -35.31 -36.57
N PHE A 644 5.74 -34.75 -35.54
CA PHE A 644 4.62 -35.46 -34.95
C PHE A 644 3.70 -35.79 -36.11
N ASN A 645 3.71 -37.07 -36.49
CA ASN A 645 3.20 -37.58 -37.74
C ASN A 645 1.85 -36.92 -38.05
N GLU A 646 1.48 -36.67 -39.30
CA GLU A 646 0.11 -36.25 -39.71
C GLU A 646 -0.99 -37.25 -39.23
N ARG A 647 -0.62 -38.28 -38.46
CA ARG A 647 -1.45 -39.23 -37.71
C ARG A 647 -1.76 -38.84 -36.25
N SER A 648 -1.13 -37.80 -35.69
CA SER A 648 -1.30 -37.37 -34.28
C SER A 648 -2.47 -36.43 -34.09
N SER A 649 -2.78 -35.59 -35.10
CA SER A 649 -4.04 -34.84 -35.13
C SER A 649 -5.16 -35.72 -35.66
N LYS A 650 -6.26 -35.84 -34.92
CA LYS A 650 -7.45 -36.59 -35.36
C LYS A 650 -8.52 -35.63 -35.83
N GLN A 651 -9.17 -35.94 -36.95
CA GLN A 651 -10.32 -35.17 -37.41
C GLN A 651 -11.52 -35.48 -36.51
N LEU A 652 -12.17 -34.45 -35.96
CA LEU A 652 -13.33 -34.65 -35.10
C LEU A 652 -14.50 -35.22 -35.90
N TYR A 653 -15.14 -36.24 -35.34
CA TYR A 653 -16.36 -36.85 -35.86
C TYR A 653 -17.51 -36.55 -34.91
N PHE A 654 -18.49 -35.78 -35.38
CA PHE A 654 -19.68 -35.41 -34.64
C PHE A 654 -20.90 -35.53 -35.57
N HIS A 655 -21.56 -36.68 -35.52
CA HIS A 655 -22.56 -37.16 -36.49
C HIS A 655 -22.04 -37.33 -37.94
N ALA A 656 -21.13 -36.46 -38.39
CA ALA A 656 -20.35 -36.53 -39.62
C ALA A 656 -18.91 -36.03 -39.37
N PRO A 657 -17.96 -36.27 -40.31
CA PRO A 657 -16.62 -35.70 -40.25
C PRO A 657 -16.64 -34.16 -40.25
N MET A 658 -16.18 -33.55 -39.16
CA MET A 658 -16.10 -32.10 -39.00
C MET A 658 -14.78 -31.56 -39.58
N GLN A 659 -14.77 -30.32 -40.05
CA GLN A 659 -13.56 -29.62 -40.49
C GLN A 659 -12.78 -29.04 -39.29
N TRP A 660 -12.55 -29.87 -38.28
CA TRP A 660 -11.90 -29.54 -37.00
C TRP A 660 -10.91 -30.65 -36.65
N TRP A 661 -9.67 -30.30 -36.33
CA TRP A 661 -8.62 -31.25 -35.99
C TRP A 661 -8.27 -31.15 -34.50
N ILE A 662 -8.12 -32.29 -33.84
CA ILE A 662 -7.81 -32.37 -32.41
C ILE A 662 -6.41 -32.93 -32.25
N LEU A 663 -5.55 -32.17 -31.60
CA LEU A 663 -4.23 -32.58 -31.17
C LEU A 663 -4.29 -32.94 -29.68
N ASN A 664 -4.01 -34.20 -29.36
CA ASN A 664 -3.87 -34.63 -27.97
C ASN A 664 -2.47 -34.28 -27.46
N LEU A 665 -2.39 -33.50 -26.38
CA LEU A 665 -1.13 -33.13 -25.74
C LEU A 665 -0.63 -34.23 -24.80
N ASP A 666 -1.54 -34.88 -24.06
CA ASP A 666 -1.22 -35.97 -23.13
C ASP A 666 -2.48 -36.80 -22.83
N ASP A 667 -3.25 -36.38 -21.81
CA ASP A 667 -4.47 -37.02 -21.31
C ASP A 667 -5.76 -36.38 -21.83
N GLY A 668 -5.69 -35.72 -22.99
CA GLY A 668 -6.83 -35.08 -23.64
C GLY A 668 -7.81 -36.07 -24.30
N PHE A 669 -7.39 -37.30 -24.53
CA PHE A 669 -8.24 -38.42 -24.97
C PHE A 669 -8.48 -39.41 -23.82
N LYS A 670 -9.66 -40.04 -23.77
CA LYS A 670 -9.94 -41.11 -22.80
C LYS A 670 -9.16 -42.38 -23.16
N GLU A 671 -9.12 -42.71 -24.44
CA GLU A 671 -8.35 -43.82 -25.01
C GLU A 671 -7.63 -43.41 -26.30
N GLU A 672 -6.49 -44.03 -26.58
CA GLU A 672 -5.68 -43.71 -27.76
C GLU A 672 -6.30 -44.29 -29.05
N VAL A 673 -6.49 -43.45 -30.07
CA VAL A 673 -7.18 -43.86 -31.32
C VAL A 673 -6.20 -44.05 -32.47
N ARG A 674 -6.21 -45.23 -33.11
CA ARG A 674 -5.34 -45.53 -34.26
C ARG A 674 -5.83 -44.95 -35.60
N GLY A 675 -7.13 -44.66 -35.73
CA GLY A 675 -7.76 -44.16 -36.98
C GLY A 675 -7.54 -42.66 -37.25
N LYS A 676 -8.10 -42.15 -38.37
CA LYS A 676 -8.06 -40.72 -38.74
C LYS A 676 -9.03 -39.86 -37.91
N TYR A 677 -10.11 -40.46 -37.43
CA TYR A 677 -11.20 -39.76 -36.76
C TYR A 677 -11.15 -39.96 -35.25
N ILE A 678 -11.52 -38.92 -34.50
CA ILE A 678 -11.79 -38.97 -33.06
C ILE A 678 -13.26 -38.60 -32.84
N ARG A 679 -13.98 -39.39 -32.04
CA ARG A 679 -15.36 -39.05 -31.70
C ARG A 679 -15.40 -38.20 -30.43
N LEU A 680 -16.40 -37.33 -30.32
CA LEU A 680 -16.53 -36.40 -29.18
C LEU A 680 -16.59 -37.13 -27.82
N ASP A 681 -17.24 -38.29 -27.78
CA ASP A 681 -17.36 -39.18 -26.62
C ASP A 681 -16.00 -39.73 -26.11
N ASN A 682 -14.94 -39.69 -26.91
CA ASN A 682 -13.58 -40.08 -26.52
C ASN A 682 -12.69 -38.89 -26.10
N ILE A 683 -13.21 -37.66 -26.10
CA ILE A 683 -12.49 -36.49 -25.58
C ILE A 683 -12.58 -36.47 -24.05
N ALA A 684 -11.44 -36.27 -23.39
CA ALA A 684 -11.32 -36.14 -21.94
C ALA A 684 -11.11 -34.69 -21.47
N SER A 685 -10.79 -33.77 -22.38
CA SER A 685 -10.61 -32.35 -22.07
C SER A 685 -11.91 -31.67 -21.68
N ILE A 686 -12.02 -31.34 -20.39
CA ILE A 686 -13.17 -30.66 -19.79
C ILE A 686 -13.43 -29.30 -20.46
N PRO A 687 -12.43 -28.40 -20.63
CA PRO A 687 -12.67 -27.12 -21.29
C PRO A 687 -13.02 -27.25 -22.78
N MET A 688 -12.48 -28.21 -23.53
CA MET A 688 -12.90 -28.43 -24.92
C MET A 688 -14.36 -28.88 -25.02
N LEU A 689 -14.78 -29.81 -24.15
CA LEU A 689 -16.17 -30.27 -24.12
C LEU A 689 -17.13 -29.13 -23.80
N ALA A 690 -16.83 -28.30 -22.79
CA ALA A 690 -17.64 -27.14 -22.46
C ALA A 690 -17.75 -26.14 -23.63
N PHE A 691 -16.65 -25.91 -24.36
CA PHE A 691 -16.70 -25.09 -25.57
C PHE A 691 -17.62 -25.70 -26.61
N TRP A 692 -17.48 -27.01 -26.86
CA TRP A 692 -18.26 -27.71 -27.87
C TRP A 692 -19.75 -27.76 -27.53
N ASP A 693 -20.09 -27.91 -26.25
CA ASP A 693 -21.46 -27.86 -25.76
C ASP A 693 -22.10 -26.51 -26.08
N GLY A 694 -21.41 -25.40 -25.78
CA GLY A 694 -21.91 -24.07 -26.13
C GLY A 694 -21.98 -23.81 -27.63
N PHE A 695 -20.99 -24.30 -28.39
CA PHE A 695 -20.93 -24.19 -29.84
C PHE A 695 -22.08 -24.93 -30.54
N ALA A 696 -22.48 -26.10 -30.01
CA ALA A 696 -23.53 -26.94 -30.60
C ALA A 696 -24.93 -26.72 -29.97
N ALA A 697 -25.04 -25.99 -28.86
CA ALA A 697 -26.27 -25.87 -28.08
C ALA A 697 -27.45 -25.24 -28.84
N ILE A 698 -27.18 -24.21 -29.65
CA ILE A 698 -28.22 -23.45 -30.36
C ILE A 698 -27.89 -23.46 -31.85
N PRO A 699 -28.75 -24.03 -32.71
CA PRO A 699 -28.56 -24.00 -34.15
C PRO A 699 -28.42 -22.57 -34.67
N TRP A 700 -27.49 -22.36 -35.61
CA TRP A 700 -27.33 -21.08 -36.25
C TRP A 700 -28.30 -20.94 -37.43
N ASP A 701 -29.31 -20.08 -37.27
CA ASP A 701 -30.33 -19.82 -38.30
C ASP A 701 -29.92 -18.76 -39.35
N GLY A 702 -28.71 -18.19 -39.23
CA GLY A 702 -28.23 -17.10 -40.09
C GLY A 702 -28.97 -15.76 -39.89
N PRO A 703 -28.49 -14.65 -40.49
CA PRO A 703 -29.35 -13.50 -40.77
C PRO A 703 -30.36 -13.87 -41.89
N PRO A 704 -31.58 -13.30 -41.91
CA PRO A 704 -32.62 -13.73 -42.84
C PRO A 704 -32.14 -13.63 -44.30
N ALA A 705 -32.21 -14.75 -45.01
CA ALA A 705 -31.92 -14.77 -46.45
C ALA A 705 -32.98 -13.93 -47.17
N LEU A 706 -32.56 -13.00 -48.03
CA LEU A 706 -33.46 -12.38 -48.99
C LEU A 706 -33.95 -13.35 -50.07
N ASP A 707 -33.41 -14.58 -50.16
CA ASP A 707 -34.03 -15.64 -50.97
C ASP A 707 -33.52 -17.07 -50.66
N GLY A 708 -34.42 -18.06 -50.78
CA GLY A 708 -34.24 -19.45 -50.32
C GLY A 708 -33.18 -20.29 -51.07
N LYS A 709 -32.61 -19.78 -52.17
CA LYS A 709 -31.50 -20.44 -52.90
C LYS A 709 -30.11 -20.13 -52.32
N GLY A 710 -29.98 -19.09 -51.49
CA GLY A 710 -28.69 -18.66 -50.93
C GLY A 710 -28.17 -19.54 -49.79
N LEU A 711 -29.06 -20.16 -49.00
CA LEU A 711 -28.71 -20.90 -47.78
C LEU A 711 -27.91 -22.19 -48.08
N MET A 712 -28.33 -22.95 -49.09
CA MET A 712 -27.60 -24.16 -49.53
C MET A 712 -26.26 -23.81 -50.18
N ALA A 713 -26.17 -22.71 -50.93
CA ALA A 713 -24.91 -22.27 -51.53
C ALA A 713 -23.88 -21.83 -50.47
N VAL A 714 -24.31 -21.18 -49.38
CA VAL A 714 -23.43 -20.71 -48.30
C VAL A 714 -22.97 -21.84 -47.38
N MET A 715 -23.82 -22.83 -47.06
CA MET A 715 -23.40 -24.05 -46.36
C MET A 715 -22.45 -24.91 -47.20
N PHE A 716 -22.66 -25.00 -48.51
CA PHE A 716 -21.79 -25.73 -49.42
C PHE A 716 -20.47 -25.00 -49.68
N GLN A 717 -20.45 -23.66 -49.74
CA GLN A 717 -19.21 -22.87 -49.96
C GLN A 717 -18.36 -22.70 -48.70
N SER A 718 -18.94 -22.68 -47.50
CA SER A 718 -18.18 -22.64 -46.24
C SER A 718 -17.56 -23.99 -45.85
N THR A 719 -18.03 -25.09 -46.45
CA THR A 719 -17.40 -26.42 -46.37
C THR A 719 -16.51 -26.74 -47.59
N ALA A 720 -16.65 -26.02 -48.71
CA ALA A 720 -15.88 -26.19 -49.95
C ALA A 720 -14.72 -25.19 -50.10
N ASN A 721 -13.97 -24.91 -49.03
CA ASN A 721 -12.66 -24.27 -49.18
C ASN A 721 -11.65 -25.31 -49.71
N PRO A 722 -11.08 -25.15 -50.93
CA PRO A 722 -10.14 -26.12 -51.50
C PRO A 722 -8.87 -26.31 -50.65
N ALA A 723 -8.56 -25.38 -49.75
CA ALA A 723 -7.44 -25.49 -48.80
C ALA A 723 -7.69 -26.51 -47.67
N LEU A 724 -8.94 -26.97 -47.48
CA LEU A 724 -9.33 -27.91 -46.40
C LEU A 724 -9.63 -29.32 -46.93
N THR A 725 -9.41 -29.57 -48.23
CA THR A 725 -9.68 -30.86 -48.87
C THR A 725 -8.57 -31.88 -48.53
N PRO A 726 -8.90 -33.13 -48.15
CA PRO A 726 -7.89 -34.17 -47.91
C PRO A 726 -7.06 -34.40 -49.18
N GLY A 727 -5.77 -34.02 -49.15
CA GLY A 727 -4.84 -34.17 -50.27
C GLY A 727 -4.29 -32.86 -50.86
N VAL A 728 -4.81 -31.70 -50.46
CA VAL A 728 -4.24 -30.39 -50.83
C VAL A 728 -3.32 -29.88 -49.70
N ARG A 729 -2.06 -29.54 -50.01
CA ARG A 729 -1.12 -28.94 -49.04
C ARG A 729 -1.53 -27.50 -48.73
N SER A 730 -2.34 -27.29 -47.70
CA SER A 730 -2.45 -25.97 -47.03
C SER A 730 -1.50 -25.91 -45.82
N ARG A 731 -1.05 -24.72 -45.44
CA ARG A 731 -0.30 -24.52 -44.19
C ARG A 731 -1.26 -24.78 -43.01
N TYR A 732 -0.77 -25.41 -41.93
CA TYR A 732 -1.59 -25.81 -40.77
C TYR A 732 -2.31 -24.64 -40.07
N ALA A 733 -1.77 -23.42 -40.21
CA ALA A 733 -2.36 -22.15 -39.75
C ALA A 733 -3.71 -21.78 -40.41
N ASP A 734 -4.12 -22.49 -41.46
CA ASP A 734 -5.37 -22.26 -42.19
C ASP A 734 -6.53 -23.20 -41.76
N ARG A 735 -6.37 -24.00 -40.69
CA ARG A 735 -7.35 -25.00 -40.23
C ARG A 735 -7.95 -24.66 -38.87
N ASN A 736 -9.21 -25.07 -38.62
CA ASN A 736 -9.75 -25.09 -37.26
C ASN A 736 -9.13 -26.23 -36.48
N TYR A 737 -8.49 -25.96 -35.34
CA TYR A 737 -7.93 -27.03 -34.53
C TYR A 737 -8.02 -26.75 -33.03
N PHE A 738 -8.10 -27.84 -32.27
CA PHE A 738 -7.94 -27.85 -30.82
C PHE A 738 -6.62 -28.52 -30.43
N MET A 739 -6.02 -28.03 -29.37
CA MET A 739 -4.93 -28.65 -28.64
C MET A 739 -5.38 -28.86 -27.21
N ILE A 740 -5.38 -30.10 -26.76
CA ILE A 740 -6.05 -30.46 -25.51
C ILE A 740 -5.24 -31.35 -24.58
N SER A 741 -5.36 -31.08 -23.28
CA SER A 741 -5.16 -32.04 -22.20
C SER A 741 -6.44 -32.09 -21.37
N LYS A 742 -6.52 -32.94 -20.33
CA LYS A 742 -7.74 -33.06 -19.51
C LYS A 742 -8.23 -31.72 -18.95
N HIS A 743 -7.32 -30.85 -18.55
CA HIS A 743 -7.61 -29.55 -17.92
C HIS A 743 -7.30 -28.34 -18.79
N TYR A 744 -6.72 -28.54 -19.97
CA TYR A 744 -6.30 -27.46 -20.85
C TYR A 744 -6.93 -27.60 -22.24
N CYS A 745 -7.31 -26.47 -22.81
CA CYS A 745 -7.80 -26.38 -24.18
C CYS A 745 -7.23 -25.11 -24.80
N ASN A 746 -6.60 -25.25 -25.95
CA ASN A 746 -6.31 -24.15 -26.86
C ASN A 746 -7.01 -24.40 -28.18
N LEU A 747 -7.72 -23.40 -28.66
CA LEU A 747 -8.46 -23.41 -29.89
C LEU A 747 -7.94 -22.30 -30.80
N ASN A 748 -7.72 -22.67 -32.05
CA ASN A 748 -7.65 -21.73 -33.16
C ASN A 748 -8.79 -22.04 -34.14
N SER A 749 -9.65 -21.06 -34.39
CA SER A 749 -10.75 -21.18 -35.33
C SER A 749 -10.75 -20.05 -36.37
N ARG A 750 -11.00 -20.44 -37.61
CA ARG A 750 -11.26 -19.58 -38.74
C ARG A 750 -12.58 -19.98 -39.40
N LEU A 751 -13.60 -19.14 -39.24
CA LEU A 751 -14.92 -19.33 -39.84
C LEU A 751 -15.19 -18.20 -40.83
N GLY A 752 -14.95 -18.45 -42.12
CA GLY A 752 -15.04 -17.42 -43.16
C GLY A 752 -13.90 -16.40 -43.03
N TYR A 753 -14.26 -15.14 -42.74
CA TYR A 753 -13.31 -14.03 -42.57
C TYR A 753 -13.04 -13.68 -41.10
N HIS A 754 -13.61 -14.46 -40.18
CA HIS A 754 -13.47 -14.27 -38.73
C HIS A 754 -12.45 -15.26 -38.17
N PHE A 755 -11.60 -14.75 -37.29
CA PHE A 755 -10.60 -15.52 -36.57
C PHE A 755 -10.91 -15.40 -35.07
N SER A 756 -10.92 -16.54 -34.40
CA SER A 756 -11.07 -16.58 -32.95
C SER A 756 -10.09 -17.56 -32.34
N THR A 757 -9.41 -17.13 -31.30
CA THR A 757 -8.59 -18.02 -30.47
C THR A 757 -9.17 -18.09 -29.07
N LEU A 758 -9.07 -19.26 -28.45
CA LEU A 758 -9.44 -19.49 -27.06
C LEU A 758 -8.30 -20.26 -26.41
N GLU A 759 -7.90 -19.83 -25.23
CA GLU A 759 -7.01 -20.57 -24.35
C GLU A 759 -7.69 -20.70 -22.99
N ALA A 760 -7.75 -21.91 -22.45
CA ALA A 760 -8.37 -22.15 -21.17
C ALA A 760 -7.63 -23.23 -20.39
N LEU A 761 -7.33 -22.93 -19.12
CA LEU A 761 -6.92 -23.90 -18.11
C LEU A 761 -8.00 -23.93 -17.05
N VAL A 762 -8.66 -25.08 -16.88
CA VAL A 762 -9.73 -25.26 -15.90
C VAL A 762 -9.53 -26.56 -15.12
N SER A 763 -9.25 -26.40 -13.83
CA SER A 763 -8.98 -27.45 -12.86
C SER A 763 -9.76 -27.21 -11.57
N ASP A 764 -9.60 -28.12 -10.61
CA ASP A 764 -10.18 -27.97 -9.27
C ASP A 764 -9.41 -26.94 -8.41
N ARG A 765 -8.32 -26.37 -8.91
CA ARG A 765 -7.54 -25.31 -8.27
C ARG A 765 -7.95 -23.94 -8.80
N THR A 766 -8.87 -23.29 -8.11
CA THR A 766 -9.43 -21.97 -8.48
C THR A 766 -8.39 -20.91 -8.86
N PRO A 767 -7.26 -20.72 -8.15
CA PRO A 767 -6.27 -19.70 -8.51
C PRO A 767 -5.52 -19.97 -9.83
N GLU A 768 -5.49 -21.23 -10.29
CA GLU A 768 -4.84 -21.62 -11.54
C GLU A 768 -5.78 -21.44 -12.75
N ASN A 769 -7.08 -21.26 -12.53
CA ASN A 769 -8.07 -21.24 -13.59
C ASN A 769 -8.05 -19.92 -14.35
N TYR A 770 -7.95 -19.98 -15.69
CA TYR A 770 -8.07 -18.81 -16.56
C TYR A 770 -8.69 -19.17 -17.91
N ILE A 771 -9.26 -18.14 -18.55
CA ILE A 771 -9.74 -18.17 -19.93
C ILE A 771 -9.25 -16.89 -20.62
N GLY A 772 -8.55 -17.06 -21.73
CA GLY A 772 -8.23 -16.01 -22.68
C GLY A 772 -9.00 -16.23 -23.99
N PHE A 773 -9.55 -15.17 -24.55
CA PHE A 773 -10.28 -15.21 -25.82
C PHE A 773 -9.86 -14.04 -26.69
N GLN A 774 -9.57 -14.32 -27.96
CA GLN A 774 -9.30 -13.29 -28.96
C GLN A 774 -10.26 -13.44 -30.13
N PHE A 775 -10.70 -12.32 -30.68
CA PHE A 775 -11.58 -12.30 -31.85
C PHE A 775 -11.19 -11.17 -32.81
N LYS A 776 -10.99 -11.48 -34.10
CA LYS A 776 -10.53 -10.54 -35.14
C LYS A 776 -11.08 -10.86 -36.53
N GLY A 777 -11.09 -9.87 -37.42
CA GLY A 777 -11.34 -10.04 -38.86
C GLY A 777 -12.79 -9.82 -39.29
N GLY A 778 -13.07 -9.80 -40.59
CA GLY A 778 -14.41 -9.61 -41.17
C GLY A 778 -14.38 -9.09 -42.61
N ALA A 779 -15.44 -9.35 -43.39
CA ALA A 779 -15.50 -8.99 -44.82
C ALA A 779 -16.16 -7.64 -45.13
N ALA A 780 -16.50 -6.87 -44.10
CA ALA A 780 -17.19 -5.59 -44.22
C ALA A 780 -16.25 -4.39 -44.12
N ASP A 781 -16.77 -3.17 -44.33
CA ASP A 781 -16.02 -1.93 -44.13
C ASP A 781 -15.59 -1.74 -42.66
N ASP A 782 -14.54 -0.94 -42.44
CA ASP A 782 -13.87 -0.76 -41.15
C ASP A 782 -14.84 -0.39 -40.02
N ARG A 783 -15.81 0.48 -40.32
CA ARG A 783 -16.80 0.93 -39.33
C ARG A 783 -17.72 -0.19 -38.87
N ARG A 784 -18.15 -1.09 -39.77
CA ARG A 784 -18.97 -2.25 -39.40
C ARG A 784 -18.20 -3.28 -38.59
N ARG A 785 -16.92 -3.50 -38.92
CA ARG A 785 -16.04 -4.41 -38.17
C ARG A 785 -15.85 -3.93 -36.73
N ILE A 786 -15.54 -2.65 -36.54
CA ILE A 786 -15.37 -2.03 -35.22
C ILE A 786 -16.67 -2.15 -34.39
N ASN A 787 -17.82 -1.82 -34.99
CA ASN A 787 -19.11 -1.91 -34.30
C ASN A 787 -19.44 -3.33 -33.82
N ARG A 788 -19.13 -4.37 -34.63
CA ARG A 788 -19.33 -5.75 -34.20
C ARG A 788 -18.37 -6.12 -33.06
N ILE A 789 -17.11 -5.73 -33.15
CA ILE A 789 -16.13 -6.01 -32.10
C ILE A 789 -16.56 -5.38 -30.77
N GLN A 790 -17.02 -4.14 -30.79
CA GLN A 790 -17.59 -3.47 -29.62
C GLN A 790 -18.84 -4.19 -29.10
N PHE A 791 -19.74 -4.60 -29.99
CA PHE A 791 -20.92 -5.40 -29.63
C PHE A 791 -20.55 -6.70 -28.91
N ILE A 792 -19.53 -7.43 -29.38
CA ILE A 792 -19.06 -8.66 -28.74
C ILE A 792 -18.39 -8.35 -27.38
N ALA A 793 -17.59 -7.29 -27.31
CA ALA A 793 -16.92 -6.87 -26.07
C ALA A 793 -17.93 -6.60 -24.95
N GLU A 794 -18.99 -5.84 -25.26
CA GLU A 794 -20.06 -5.52 -24.30
C GLU A 794 -20.79 -6.77 -23.79
N LEU A 795 -21.07 -7.75 -24.68
CA LEU A 795 -21.68 -9.02 -24.27
C LEU A 795 -20.75 -9.83 -23.35
N LEU A 796 -19.43 -9.77 -23.56
CA LEU A 796 -18.46 -10.47 -22.72
C LEU A 796 -18.29 -9.78 -21.36
N GLU A 797 -18.28 -8.45 -21.32
CA GLU A 797 -18.22 -7.67 -20.07
C GLU A 797 -19.44 -7.94 -19.17
N GLU A 798 -20.64 -8.07 -19.74
CA GLU A 798 -21.85 -8.50 -19.01
C GLU A 798 -21.71 -9.89 -18.36
N THR A 799 -20.73 -10.69 -18.79
CA THR A 799 -20.46 -12.04 -18.28
C THR A 799 -19.18 -12.15 -17.43
N ASN A 800 -18.68 -11.00 -16.96
CA ASN A 800 -17.47 -10.82 -16.12
C ASN A 800 -16.12 -11.03 -16.82
N PHE A 801 -16.06 -10.99 -18.14
CA PHE A 801 -14.78 -10.87 -18.83
C PHE A 801 -14.27 -9.43 -18.75
N ARG A 802 -12.96 -9.26 -18.60
CA ARG A 802 -12.28 -8.00 -18.89
C ARG A 802 -11.96 -7.96 -20.37
N ALA A 803 -12.64 -7.10 -21.13
CA ALA A 803 -12.44 -6.96 -22.57
C ALA A 803 -11.62 -5.70 -22.90
N SER A 804 -10.79 -5.79 -23.94
CA SER A 804 -10.06 -4.67 -24.53
C SER A 804 -10.19 -4.75 -26.04
N VAL A 805 -10.49 -3.61 -26.67
CA VAL A 805 -10.66 -3.48 -28.11
C VAL A 805 -9.62 -2.51 -28.65
N LYS A 806 -8.84 -2.96 -29.64
CA LYS A 806 -7.94 -2.13 -30.44
C LYS A 806 -8.25 -2.38 -31.92
N GLU A 807 -8.79 -1.36 -32.58
CA GLU A 807 -9.25 -1.44 -33.98
C GLU A 807 -10.25 -2.58 -34.21
N ASP A 808 -9.87 -3.63 -34.97
CA ASP A 808 -10.70 -4.80 -35.26
C ASP A 808 -10.36 -6.04 -34.41
N ASN A 809 -9.51 -5.86 -33.39
CA ASN A 809 -9.03 -6.92 -32.51
C ASN A 809 -9.65 -6.80 -31.11
N LEU A 810 -10.35 -7.85 -30.68
CA LEU A 810 -10.88 -8.02 -29.33
C LEU A 810 -9.99 -9.00 -28.56
N ILE A 811 -9.58 -8.60 -27.35
CA ILE A 811 -8.95 -9.49 -26.37
C ILE A 811 -9.83 -9.48 -25.11
N ALA A 812 -10.23 -10.65 -24.64
CA ALA A 812 -11.03 -10.81 -23.43
C ALA A 812 -10.41 -11.84 -22.49
N ARG A 813 -10.40 -11.56 -21.18
CA ARG A 813 -9.80 -12.43 -20.16
C ARG A 813 -10.66 -12.55 -18.91
N ILE A 814 -10.65 -13.72 -18.31
CA ILE A 814 -11.22 -13.99 -16.99
C ILE A 814 -10.36 -15.04 -16.27
N GLU A 815 -10.17 -14.89 -14.95
CA GLU A 815 -9.30 -15.76 -14.15
C GLU A 815 -9.76 -15.82 -12.68
N GLY A 816 -9.33 -16.85 -11.95
CA GLY A 816 -9.52 -16.94 -10.50
C GLY A 816 -10.92 -17.37 -10.04
N PHE A 817 -11.75 -17.93 -10.92
CA PHE A 817 -13.08 -18.44 -10.55
C PHE A 817 -13.14 -19.97 -10.48
N GLU A 818 -14.13 -20.48 -9.75
CA GLU A 818 -14.36 -21.91 -9.59
C GLU A 818 -14.64 -22.60 -10.93
N LYS A 819 -14.27 -23.88 -11.00
CA LYS A 819 -14.38 -24.73 -12.19
C LYS A 819 -15.74 -24.63 -12.89
N ALA A 820 -16.85 -24.83 -12.16
CA ALA A 820 -18.19 -24.80 -12.75
C ALA A 820 -18.49 -23.45 -13.42
N TYR A 821 -18.17 -22.36 -12.72
CA TYR A 821 -18.33 -21.00 -13.24
C TYR A 821 -17.51 -20.79 -14.52
N MET A 822 -16.25 -21.22 -14.53
CA MET A 822 -15.35 -21.11 -15.69
C MET A 822 -15.88 -21.90 -16.90
N LEU A 823 -16.39 -23.12 -16.69
CA LEU A 823 -16.94 -23.93 -17.79
C LEU A 823 -18.17 -23.27 -18.44
N ASP A 824 -19.03 -22.63 -17.66
CA ASP A 824 -20.16 -21.87 -18.21
C ASP A 824 -19.70 -20.69 -19.09
N ARG A 825 -18.58 -20.05 -18.75
CA ARG A 825 -18.01 -18.94 -19.55
C ARG A 825 -17.41 -19.47 -20.84
N ILE A 826 -16.79 -20.64 -20.81
CA ILE A 826 -16.31 -21.31 -22.02
C ILE A 826 -17.47 -21.69 -22.95
N LYS A 827 -18.63 -22.13 -22.43
CA LYS A 827 -19.84 -22.37 -23.24
C LYS A 827 -20.29 -21.11 -23.98
N ILE A 828 -20.28 -19.95 -23.30
CA ILE A 828 -20.62 -18.66 -23.91
C ILE A 828 -19.68 -18.37 -25.09
N LEU A 829 -18.37 -18.59 -24.93
CA LEU A 829 -17.40 -18.41 -26.02
C LEU A 829 -17.63 -19.37 -27.19
N GLY A 830 -18.03 -20.62 -26.91
CA GLY A 830 -18.48 -21.57 -27.93
C GLY A 830 -19.65 -21.04 -28.76
N TYR A 831 -20.70 -20.55 -28.09
CA TYR A 831 -21.86 -19.93 -28.72
C TYR A 831 -21.48 -18.70 -29.56
N LEU A 832 -20.70 -17.78 -28.99
CA LEU A 832 -20.29 -16.55 -29.67
C LEU A 832 -19.43 -16.83 -30.91
N THR A 833 -18.57 -17.86 -30.88
CA THR A 833 -17.75 -18.26 -32.04
C THR A 833 -18.62 -18.61 -33.26
N LEU A 834 -19.80 -19.22 -33.05
CA LEU A 834 -20.71 -19.57 -34.13
C LEU A 834 -21.68 -18.44 -34.50
N HIS A 835 -22.29 -17.78 -33.50
CA HIS A 835 -23.41 -16.85 -33.69
C HIS A 835 -23.01 -15.43 -34.05
N THR A 836 -21.71 -15.10 -33.99
CA THR A 836 -21.19 -13.80 -34.44
C THR A 836 -20.84 -13.77 -35.94
N ARG A 837 -20.99 -14.91 -36.63
CA ARG A 837 -20.78 -15.02 -38.07
C ARG A 837 -21.72 -14.09 -38.82
N GLN A 838 -21.15 -13.24 -39.68
CA GLN A 838 -21.88 -12.30 -40.54
C GLN A 838 -22.70 -11.21 -39.83
N LEU A 839 -22.54 -11.03 -38.50
CA LEU A 839 -23.15 -9.91 -37.77
C LEU A 839 -22.80 -8.55 -38.39
N ASP A 840 -21.60 -8.43 -38.98
CA ASP A 840 -21.14 -7.24 -39.72
C ASP A 840 -22.16 -6.73 -40.75
N MET A 841 -22.94 -7.61 -41.36
CA MET A 841 -23.90 -7.28 -42.42
C MET A 841 -25.06 -6.42 -41.90
N ILE A 842 -25.37 -6.50 -40.61
CA ILE A 842 -26.51 -5.83 -39.98
C ILE A 842 -26.09 -4.69 -39.03
N MET A 843 -24.79 -4.48 -38.79
CA MET A 843 -24.26 -3.49 -37.82
C MET A 843 -24.59 -2.01 -38.14
N THR A 844 -25.15 -1.72 -39.31
CA THR A 844 -25.63 -0.38 -39.69
C THR A 844 -27.12 -0.16 -39.37
N ASN A 845 -27.87 -1.21 -39.05
CA ASN A 845 -29.30 -1.12 -38.74
C ASN A 845 -29.52 -1.27 -37.22
N ARG A 846 -29.77 -0.14 -36.55
CA ARG A 846 -29.89 -0.08 -35.09
C ARG A 846 -30.98 -1.02 -34.53
N SER A 847 -32.14 -1.09 -35.18
CA SER A 847 -33.23 -1.97 -34.76
C SER A 847 -32.85 -3.45 -34.84
N MET A 848 -32.04 -3.83 -35.84
CA MET A 848 -31.53 -5.21 -35.95
C MET A 848 -30.43 -5.49 -34.92
N VAL A 849 -29.54 -4.53 -34.65
CA VAL A 849 -28.52 -4.67 -33.60
C VAL A 849 -29.18 -4.88 -32.23
N ASP A 850 -30.20 -4.09 -31.90
CA ASP A 850 -30.92 -4.20 -30.63
C ASP A 850 -31.66 -5.55 -30.52
N PHE A 851 -32.30 -6.01 -31.60
CA PHE A 851 -32.92 -7.33 -31.67
C PHE A 851 -31.92 -8.46 -31.41
N TYR A 852 -30.78 -8.45 -32.09
CA TYR A 852 -29.76 -9.49 -31.93
C TYR A 852 -29.08 -9.40 -30.55
N ARG A 853 -28.92 -8.21 -29.97
CA ARG A 853 -28.47 -8.07 -28.58
C ARG A 853 -29.41 -8.80 -27.62
N SER A 854 -30.70 -8.49 -27.68
CA SER A 854 -31.70 -9.12 -26.82
C SER A 854 -31.78 -10.64 -27.05
N LYS A 855 -31.70 -11.10 -28.30
CA LYS A 855 -31.66 -12.52 -28.64
C LYS A 855 -30.45 -13.20 -28.01
N MET A 856 -29.24 -12.67 -28.25
CA MET A 856 -27.99 -13.28 -27.78
C MET A 856 -27.89 -13.26 -26.25
N GLN A 857 -28.35 -12.19 -25.59
CA GLN A 857 -28.45 -12.16 -24.12
C GLN A 857 -29.39 -13.24 -23.57
N LYS A 858 -30.54 -13.46 -24.23
CA LYS A 858 -31.48 -14.53 -23.84
C LYS A 858 -30.87 -15.92 -24.04
N ASP A 859 -30.23 -16.13 -25.18
CA ASP A 859 -29.54 -17.37 -25.51
C ASP A 859 -28.42 -17.66 -24.50
N ILE A 860 -27.58 -16.66 -24.19
CA ILE A 860 -26.51 -16.75 -23.19
C ILE A 860 -27.06 -17.13 -21.81
N ARG A 861 -28.14 -16.49 -21.34
CA ARG A 861 -28.79 -16.85 -20.07
C ARG A 861 -29.29 -18.30 -20.06
N SER A 862 -29.85 -18.77 -21.17
CA SER A 862 -30.33 -20.16 -21.26
C SER A 862 -29.20 -21.19 -21.17
N LEU A 863 -28.01 -20.85 -21.69
CA LEU A 863 -26.81 -21.71 -21.61
C LEU A 863 -26.27 -21.84 -20.18
N THR A 864 -26.39 -20.78 -19.37
CA THR A 864 -25.94 -20.77 -17.98
C THR A 864 -26.96 -21.36 -17.01
N ASP A 865 -28.26 -21.20 -17.29
CA ASP A 865 -29.33 -21.70 -16.42
C ASP A 865 -29.53 -23.22 -16.55
N ALA A 866 -29.29 -23.81 -17.72
CA ALA A 866 -29.38 -25.26 -17.91
C ALA A 866 -28.42 -26.06 -16.99
N SER A 867 -27.25 -25.49 -16.68
CA SER A 867 -26.22 -26.06 -15.80
C SER A 867 -26.67 -26.19 -14.33
N SER A 868 -27.55 -25.29 -13.85
CA SER A 868 -28.05 -25.26 -12.47
C SER A 868 -29.09 -26.36 -12.16
N LYS A 869 -29.63 -27.05 -13.17
CA LYS A 869 -30.63 -28.12 -12.99
C LYS A 869 -30.03 -29.53 -12.92
N GLU A 870 -28.80 -29.76 -13.39
CA GLU A 870 -28.15 -31.08 -13.34
C GLU A 870 -27.32 -31.34 -12.08
N SER A 871 -27.05 -30.30 -11.26
CA SER A 871 -26.40 -30.45 -9.95
C SER A 871 -27.38 -30.73 -8.80
N GLY A 872 -28.65 -31.00 -9.10
CA GLY A 872 -29.70 -31.27 -8.13
C GLY A 872 -30.28 -32.67 -8.26
N ALA A 873 -29.73 -33.63 -7.53
CA ALA A 873 -30.43 -34.82 -7.07
C ALA A 873 -30.03 -35.08 -5.60
N PRO A 874 -30.99 -35.51 -4.75
CA PRO A 874 -31.01 -35.25 -3.30
C PRO A 874 -29.89 -35.92 -2.48
#